data_AF-A0A7U9MTJ1-F1
#
_entry.id   AF-A0A7U9MTJ1-F1
#
_cell.length_a   1.000
_cell.length_b   1.000
_cell.length_c   1.000
_cell.angle_alpha   90.00
_cell.angle_beta   90.00
_cell.angle_gamma   90.00
#
_symmetry.space_group_name_H-M   'P 1'
#
loop_
_entity.id
_entity.type
_entity.pdbx_description
1 polymer ?
#
loop_
_entity_poly.entity_id
_entity_poly.type
_entity_poly.pdbx_seq_one_letter_code
_entity_poly.pdbx_strand_id
1 'polypeptide(L)'
;MLDIKLKSNKKLSLFVVTLVIALLCIGYMSLYPTFENKAEGRYQDSLSGDDFLERLQRSNYVLYKEISEKTDGTNYNYTDLYLDTKQELVGDINMDAVADSGNMYDNDNIDNLQEEMRNQMDSTLRTWEEGFRNNIAQNVDYCVIDEESGQLIKNTGRKIEALWKNGTDSERQKLPYVYYVMVTYDGIGNPDRVAVKGKNSDELLKHVQNVMRSGQLESLFEYGSRRNPNSREKEYYGYSGLNGKAVKVSCSVKAPKNTTFVYALTQEQRSELTGDGVTGWDEWYAYFWAGVGDIYWLLLGVLTVILVLLMLDKRYALHHEKIVKIPLEATIFLAVIIAGAFQQLVIELVLRTNKGYFDGVWNNYLFFMPKESFPFFTNAVNFICLFLLFAGWAYTVNTLGEIPSMGIKGFLKERCLCIRIINRFWRWLKKFCNGFKDELLHVDLGDDIKYTLHKTILINFIVLAIICSAWFYGWFGLVIYSVVIYFLLKKYIRKLQEQYRKLLDATGAIAGGNLNTAFDEDFGVFESYKDALYKIQEGFRKAVDEEVKSQRMKAELITNVSHDLKTPLTAITTYIDLLKEEGVTEEQRREYLGVLEKKSLRLKRLIEDLFEVSKANSRNVTVNLVDVDIVNLIRQVYLEYEDKLEDADLIVRFRMPEEKVILKLDSEKTYRIFENLYSNIIKYAMTGTRVYVDLEKKDGLAVIGLRNMSAAELHVIPEELTERFVRGDSSRNTEGSGLGLAIAKSFTEIQGGKMEVVVDGDLFKIILMWKCE
;
A
#
# COMPACT_ATOMS: atom_id res chain seq x y z
N MET A 1 4.02 -0.18 52.92
CA MET A 1 3.27 1.05 53.33
C MET A 1 2.62 1.79 52.16
N LEU A 2 3.22 1.83 50.96
CA LEU A 2 2.64 2.50 49.77
C LEU A 2 1.29 1.91 49.30
N ASP A 3 1.15 0.58 49.30
CA ASP A 3 -0.07 -0.11 48.84
C ASP A 3 -1.32 0.12 49.72
N ILE A 4 -1.12 0.35 51.02
CA ILE A 4 -2.23 0.59 51.97
C ILE A 4 -2.79 2.01 51.78
N LYS A 5 -1.92 3.00 51.55
CA LYS A 5 -2.32 4.38 51.21
C LYS A 5 -3.03 4.46 49.86
N LEU A 6 -2.56 3.72 48.85
CA LEU A 6 -3.21 3.64 47.53
C LEU A 6 -4.61 2.99 47.59
N LYS A 7 -4.80 1.90 48.33
CA LYS A 7 -6.14 1.28 48.52
C LYS A 7 -7.12 2.19 49.28
N SER A 8 -6.65 2.93 50.28
CA SER A 8 -7.47 3.89 51.02
C SER A 8 -7.93 5.05 50.13
N ASN A 9 -7.02 5.62 49.34
CA ASN A 9 -7.34 6.72 48.40
C ASN A 9 -8.30 6.30 47.27
N LYS A 10 -8.28 5.04 46.84
CA LYS A 10 -9.23 4.51 45.84
C LYS A 10 -10.67 4.45 46.35
N LYS A 11 -10.87 3.89 47.55
CA LYS A 11 -12.20 3.83 48.17
C LYS A 11 -12.75 5.23 48.43
N LEU A 12 -11.89 6.16 48.85
CA LEU A 12 -12.25 7.57 49.03
C LEU A 12 -12.63 8.23 47.71
N SER A 13 -11.85 8.03 46.64
CA SER A 13 -12.15 8.59 45.31
C SER A 13 -13.47 8.06 44.76
N LEU A 14 -13.72 6.75 44.90
CA LEU A 14 -14.97 6.12 44.48
C LEU A 14 -16.16 6.66 45.28
N PHE A 15 -16.01 6.79 46.60
CA PHE A 15 -17.06 7.35 47.46
C PHE A 15 -17.41 8.79 47.06
N VAL A 16 -16.42 9.65 46.83
CA VAL A 16 -16.64 11.04 46.42
C VAL A 16 -17.37 11.11 45.07
N VAL A 17 -16.93 10.33 44.07
CA VAL A 17 -17.58 10.32 42.74
C VAL A 17 -19.02 9.80 42.83
N THR A 18 -19.25 8.71 43.55
CA THR A 18 -20.60 8.16 43.78
C THR A 18 -21.51 9.17 44.49
N LEU A 19 -20.99 9.90 45.49
CA LEU A 19 -21.74 10.93 46.20
C LEU A 19 -22.12 12.10 45.27
N VAL A 20 -21.17 12.58 44.45
CA VAL A 20 -21.43 13.64 43.47
C VAL A 20 -22.50 13.21 42.47
N ILE A 21 -22.39 11.99 41.92
CA ILE A 21 -23.40 11.45 40.99
C ILE A 21 -24.77 11.37 41.67
N ALA A 22 -24.84 10.84 42.89
CA ALA A 22 -26.10 10.73 43.63
C ALA A 22 -26.75 12.11 43.87
N LEU A 23 -25.96 13.14 44.21
CA LEU A 23 -26.45 14.51 44.38
C LEU A 23 -26.99 15.09 43.06
N LEU A 24 -26.31 14.85 41.93
CA LEU A 24 -26.77 15.29 40.62
C LEU A 24 -28.07 14.59 40.22
N CYS A 25 -28.21 13.28 40.48
CA CYS A 25 -29.47 12.54 40.26
C CYS A 25 -30.62 13.13 41.06
N ILE A 26 -30.43 13.35 42.36
CA ILE A 26 -31.45 13.94 43.24
C ILE A 26 -31.81 15.36 42.78
N GLY A 27 -30.81 16.17 42.44
CA GLY A 27 -31.01 17.51 41.91
C GLY A 27 -31.83 17.50 40.61
N TYR A 28 -31.52 16.61 39.67
CA TYR A 28 -32.27 16.47 38.43
C TYR A 28 -33.72 16.03 38.67
N MET A 29 -33.92 15.02 39.53
CA MET A 29 -35.25 14.53 39.88
C MET A 29 -36.11 15.59 40.57
N SER A 30 -35.51 16.47 41.37
CA SER A 30 -36.25 17.57 42.02
C SER A 30 -36.85 18.58 41.02
N LEU A 31 -36.35 18.60 39.78
CA LEU A 31 -36.83 19.48 38.71
C LEU A 31 -38.00 18.89 37.92
N TYR A 32 -38.38 17.63 38.16
CA TYR A 32 -39.45 16.95 37.41
C TYR A 32 -40.78 17.74 37.38
N PRO A 33 -41.30 18.26 38.51
CA PRO A 33 -42.51 19.07 38.50
C PRO A 33 -42.36 20.40 37.74
N THR A 34 -41.14 20.95 37.72
CA THR A 34 -40.86 22.19 36.97
C THR A 34 -40.89 21.95 35.46
N PHE A 35 -40.44 20.77 35.02
CA PHE A 35 -40.54 20.36 33.62
C PHE A 35 -41.98 20.17 33.18
N GLU A 36 -42.81 19.56 34.03
CA GLU A 36 -44.24 19.41 33.78
C GLU A 36 -44.92 20.76 33.59
N ASN A 37 -44.76 21.68 34.54
CA ASN A 37 -45.36 23.02 34.44
C ASN A 37 -44.94 23.77 33.17
N LYS A 38 -43.68 23.62 32.73
CA LYS A 38 -43.18 24.23 31.49
C LYS A 38 -43.70 23.54 30.22
N ALA A 39 -43.89 22.22 30.27
CA ALA A 39 -44.42 21.44 29.16
C ALA A 39 -45.94 21.68 28.98
N GLU A 40 -46.68 21.80 30.08
CA GLU A 40 -48.13 22.08 30.06
C GLU A 40 -48.46 23.43 29.41
N GLY A 41 -47.64 24.46 29.63
CA GLY A 41 -47.79 25.77 28.97
C GLY A 41 -47.55 25.78 27.46
N ARG A 42 -47.18 24.64 26.87
CA ARG A 42 -46.88 24.47 25.44
C ARG A 42 -47.74 23.41 24.75
N TYR A 43 -48.66 22.79 25.48
CA TYR A 43 -49.48 21.71 24.97
C TYR A 43 -50.70 22.25 24.22
N GLN A 44 -50.83 21.88 22.94
CA GLN A 44 -52.05 22.06 22.17
C GLN A 44 -52.87 20.77 22.33
N ASP A 45 -54.12 20.85 22.80
CA ASP A 45 -54.99 19.68 22.99
C ASP A 45 -55.19 18.99 21.62
N SER A 46 -54.83 17.72 21.45
CA SER A 46 -54.91 17.00 20.16
C SER A 46 -56.33 17.03 19.55
N LEU A 47 -57.36 17.07 20.39
CA LEU A 47 -58.76 17.24 19.97
C LEU A 47 -59.10 18.65 19.49
N SER A 48 -58.23 19.63 19.76
CA SER A 48 -58.30 21.01 19.27
C SER A 48 -57.33 21.29 18.12
N GLY A 49 -56.58 20.27 17.68
CA GLY A 49 -55.70 20.35 16.52
C GLY A 49 -56.45 20.21 15.21
N ASP A 50 -55.88 20.77 14.14
CA ASP A 50 -56.53 20.84 12.83
C ASP A 50 -56.84 19.45 12.27
N ASP A 51 -55.98 18.44 12.45
CA ASP A 51 -56.20 17.08 11.93
C ASP A 51 -57.49 16.43 12.46
N PHE A 52 -57.77 16.55 13.77
CA PHE A 52 -59.00 16.00 14.34
C PHE A 52 -60.24 16.78 13.85
N LEU A 53 -60.14 18.11 13.81
CA LEU A 53 -61.23 18.97 13.35
C LEU A 53 -61.54 18.78 11.86
N GLU A 54 -60.53 18.56 11.02
CA GLU A 54 -60.69 18.22 9.60
C GLU A 54 -61.40 16.88 9.43
N ARG A 55 -61.08 15.87 10.26
CA ARG A 55 -61.80 14.59 10.25
C ARG A 55 -63.27 14.77 10.62
N LEU A 56 -63.59 15.62 11.60
CA LEU A 56 -64.99 15.95 11.92
C LEU A 56 -65.68 16.65 10.74
N GLN A 57 -65.01 17.61 10.11
CA GLN A 57 -65.56 18.31 8.95
C GLN A 57 -65.82 17.36 7.77
N ARG A 58 -64.88 16.47 7.44
CA ARG A 58 -65.07 15.41 6.42
C ARG A 58 -66.25 14.51 6.77
N SER A 59 -66.45 14.22 8.06
CA SER A 59 -67.58 13.44 8.55
C SER A 59 -68.93 14.14 8.36
N ASN A 60 -68.99 15.48 8.37
CA ASN A 60 -70.21 16.22 8.07
C ASN A 60 -70.74 15.90 6.66
N TYR A 61 -69.85 15.74 5.66
CA TYR A 61 -70.25 15.39 4.30
C TYR A 61 -70.78 13.96 4.17
N VAL A 62 -70.24 13.02 4.94
CA VAL A 62 -70.76 11.64 4.97
C VAL A 62 -72.14 11.61 5.63
N LEU A 63 -72.26 12.27 6.78
CA LEU A 63 -73.47 12.30 7.59
C LEU A 63 -74.61 13.10 6.97
N TYR A 64 -74.31 14.16 6.23
CA TYR A 64 -75.33 14.92 5.50
C TYR A 64 -76.04 14.06 4.46
N LYS A 65 -75.31 13.18 3.75
CA LYS A 65 -75.93 12.22 2.84
C LYS A 65 -76.91 11.31 3.58
N GLU A 66 -76.49 10.71 4.71
CA GLU A 66 -77.34 9.79 5.47
C GLU A 66 -78.64 10.46 5.96
N ILE A 67 -78.58 11.72 6.42
CA ILE A 67 -79.77 12.44 6.89
C ILE A 67 -80.67 12.88 5.73
N SER A 68 -80.10 13.29 4.59
CA SER A 68 -80.87 13.62 3.39
C SER A 68 -81.62 12.41 2.83
N GLU A 69 -80.96 11.24 2.75
CA GLU A 69 -81.62 9.99 2.32
C GLU A 69 -82.76 9.57 3.26
N LYS A 70 -82.58 9.79 4.56
CA LYS A 70 -83.61 9.49 5.56
C LYS A 70 -84.81 10.45 5.49
N THR A 71 -84.56 11.71 5.15
CA THR A 71 -85.58 12.77 5.10
C THR A 71 -86.43 12.67 3.83
N ASP A 72 -85.78 12.47 2.68
CA ASP A 72 -86.44 12.44 1.36
C ASP A 72 -86.87 11.04 0.90
N GLY A 73 -86.33 9.98 1.52
CA GLY A 73 -86.58 8.58 1.13
C GLY A 73 -85.93 8.18 -0.20
N THR A 74 -85.07 9.03 -0.74
CA THR A 74 -84.33 8.84 -1.99
C THR A 74 -82.90 8.37 -1.69
N ASN A 75 -82.34 7.49 -2.51
CA ASN A 75 -80.95 7.04 -2.38
C ASN A 75 -80.06 7.95 -3.24
N TYR A 76 -79.16 8.71 -2.62
CA TYR A 76 -78.33 9.69 -3.32
C TYR A 76 -76.95 9.11 -3.61
N ASN A 77 -76.41 9.36 -4.80
CA ASN A 77 -74.98 9.18 -5.00
C ASN A 77 -74.24 10.43 -4.49
N TYR A 78 -73.01 10.27 -4.01
CA TYR A 78 -72.25 11.40 -3.44
C TYR A 78 -72.07 12.55 -4.43
N THR A 79 -71.82 12.22 -5.69
CA THR A 79 -71.64 13.19 -6.77
C THR A 79 -72.92 13.97 -7.06
N ASP A 80 -74.09 13.36 -6.95
CA ASP A 80 -75.37 14.02 -7.23
C ASP A 80 -75.73 15.04 -6.13
N LEU A 81 -75.25 14.81 -4.89
CA LEU A 81 -75.49 15.68 -3.75
C LEU A 81 -74.54 16.89 -3.73
N TYR A 82 -73.26 16.67 -4.07
CA TYR A 82 -72.19 17.66 -3.85
C TYR A 82 -71.62 18.31 -5.10
N LEU A 83 -71.82 17.75 -6.30
CA LEU A 83 -71.23 18.27 -7.53
C LEU A 83 -72.33 18.79 -8.47
N ASP A 84 -72.21 20.04 -8.89
CA ASP A 84 -72.98 20.61 -10.01
C ASP A 84 -72.03 20.92 -11.16
N THR A 85 -72.33 20.41 -12.35
CA THR A 85 -71.51 20.65 -13.55
C THR A 85 -72.39 21.08 -14.70
N LYS A 86 -71.96 22.13 -15.42
CA LYS A 86 -72.65 22.66 -16.60
C LYS A 86 -71.65 22.85 -17.72
N GLN A 87 -71.94 22.27 -18.88
CA GLN A 87 -71.15 22.43 -20.10
C GLN A 87 -71.87 23.35 -21.07
N GLU A 88 -71.18 24.39 -21.54
CA GLU A 88 -71.70 25.37 -22.48
C GLU A 88 -70.74 25.54 -23.65
N LEU A 89 -71.30 25.73 -24.85
CA LEU A 89 -70.52 26.07 -26.05
C LEU A 89 -70.06 27.51 -25.95
N VAL A 90 -68.76 27.74 -26.14
CA VAL A 90 -68.19 29.09 -26.10
C VAL A 90 -67.88 29.58 -27.51
N GLY A 91 -68.19 30.85 -27.76
CA GLY A 91 -67.93 31.53 -29.02
C GLY A 91 -66.45 31.90 -29.20
N ASP A 92 -66.16 33.04 -29.84
CA ASP A 92 -64.79 33.54 -30.05
C ASP A 92 -64.14 33.96 -28.72
N ILE A 93 -63.50 33.01 -28.03
CA ILE A 93 -62.65 33.26 -26.87
C ILE A 93 -61.19 33.10 -27.27
N ASN A 94 -60.34 34.01 -26.77
CA ASN A 94 -58.89 33.89 -26.92
C ASN A 94 -58.34 32.78 -26.01
N MET A 95 -58.11 31.60 -26.58
CA MET A 95 -57.61 30.43 -25.87
C MET A 95 -56.19 30.61 -25.30
N ASP A 96 -55.34 31.42 -25.92
CA ASP A 96 -53.98 31.69 -25.42
C ASP A 96 -54.03 32.44 -24.07
N ALA A 97 -54.98 33.38 -23.93
CA ALA A 97 -55.20 34.08 -22.66
C ALA A 97 -55.79 33.15 -21.57
N VAL A 98 -56.54 32.13 -21.97
CA VAL A 98 -57.11 31.13 -21.05
C VAL A 98 -56.05 30.15 -20.56
N ALA A 99 -55.13 29.74 -21.43
CA ALA A 99 -53.94 28.96 -21.06
C ALA A 99 -53.09 29.71 -20.02
N ASP A 100 -52.83 31.00 -20.24
CA ASP A 100 -52.07 31.85 -19.31
C ASP A 100 -52.77 32.05 -17.95
N SER A 101 -54.10 31.94 -17.91
CA SER A 101 -54.90 32.05 -16.67
C SER A 101 -54.89 30.80 -15.80
N GLY A 102 -54.45 29.65 -16.33
CA GLY A 102 -54.46 28.36 -15.62
C GLY A 102 -55.83 27.65 -15.57
N ASN A 103 -56.81 28.13 -16.34
CA ASN A 103 -58.15 27.54 -16.45
C ASN A 103 -58.32 26.64 -17.69
N MET A 104 -57.24 26.43 -18.45
CA MET A 104 -57.23 25.49 -19.56
C MET A 104 -57.16 24.06 -19.04
N TYR A 105 -57.97 23.18 -19.61
CA TYR A 105 -57.92 21.76 -19.30
C TYR A 105 -56.73 21.13 -20.04
N ASP A 106 -55.82 20.48 -19.31
CA ASP A 106 -54.55 19.96 -19.84
C ASP A 106 -54.70 18.73 -20.75
N ASN A 107 -55.87 18.07 -20.77
CA ASN A 107 -56.12 16.86 -21.56
C ASN A 107 -56.86 17.19 -22.87
N ASP A 108 -56.58 16.43 -23.93
CA ASP A 108 -56.97 16.68 -25.33
C ASP A 108 -58.49 16.70 -25.56
N ASN A 109 -59.29 16.15 -24.64
CA ASN A 109 -60.74 16.12 -24.73
C ASN A 109 -61.42 16.48 -23.40
N ILE A 110 -61.98 17.69 -23.34
CA ILE A 110 -62.68 18.19 -22.16
C ILE A 110 -64.04 17.51 -21.90
N ASP A 111 -64.58 16.75 -22.86
CA ASP A 111 -65.85 16.02 -22.66
C ASP A 111 -65.73 14.96 -21.55
N ASN A 112 -64.51 14.49 -21.26
CA ASN A 112 -64.25 13.53 -20.17
C ASN A 112 -64.19 14.18 -18.78
N LEU A 113 -64.06 15.51 -18.71
CA LEU A 113 -63.80 16.24 -17.46
C LEU A 113 -64.91 16.02 -16.41
N GLN A 114 -66.17 16.01 -16.85
CA GLN A 114 -67.30 15.79 -15.94
C GLN A 114 -67.24 14.41 -15.30
N GLU A 115 -66.89 13.37 -16.07
CA GLU A 115 -66.80 12.00 -15.57
C GLU A 115 -65.56 11.81 -14.68
N GLU A 116 -64.42 12.39 -15.05
CA GLU A 116 -63.20 12.39 -14.22
C GLU A 116 -63.44 13.05 -12.85
N MET A 117 -64.11 14.21 -12.82
CA MET A 117 -64.46 14.88 -11.57
C MET A 117 -65.45 14.09 -10.73
N ARG A 118 -66.45 13.44 -11.35
CA ARG A 118 -67.38 12.56 -10.64
C ARG A 118 -66.63 11.38 -10.00
N ASN A 119 -65.72 10.75 -10.73
CA ASN A 119 -64.92 9.63 -10.22
C ASN A 119 -63.99 10.05 -9.08
N GLN A 120 -63.30 11.19 -9.21
CA GLN A 120 -62.41 11.71 -8.16
C GLN A 120 -63.19 12.09 -6.88
N MET A 121 -64.35 12.74 -7.05
CA MET A 121 -65.23 13.09 -5.94
C MET A 121 -65.79 11.85 -5.23
N ASP A 122 -66.27 10.86 -5.99
CA ASP A 122 -66.79 9.61 -5.42
C ASP A 122 -65.68 8.84 -4.68
N SER A 123 -64.48 8.75 -5.27
CA SER A 123 -63.33 8.11 -4.62
C SER A 123 -62.96 8.81 -3.31
N THR A 124 -62.91 10.15 -3.30
CA THR A 124 -62.54 10.93 -2.11
C THR A 124 -63.57 10.75 -1.00
N LEU A 125 -64.86 10.88 -1.33
CA LEU A 125 -65.95 10.76 -0.35
C LEU A 125 -66.09 9.33 0.19
N ARG A 126 -65.81 8.30 -0.62
CA ARG A 126 -65.70 6.92 -0.12
C ARG A 126 -64.56 6.74 0.87
N THR A 127 -63.39 7.32 0.60
CA THR A 127 -62.27 7.31 1.57
C THR A 127 -62.65 8.02 2.86
N TRP A 128 -63.40 9.12 2.79
CA TRP A 128 -63.89 9.82 3.97
C TRP A 128 -64.94 9.00 4.73
N GLU A 129 -65.82 8.30 4.02
CA GLU A 129 -66.80 7.38 4.62
C GLU A 129 -66.12 6.21 5.35
N GLU A 130 -65.10 5.59 4.75
CA GLU A 130 -64.29 4.57 5.40
C GLU A 130 -63.56 5.13 6.63
N GLY A 131 -62.97 6.32 6.51
CA GLY A 131 -62.31 7.01 7.62
C GLY A 131 -63.27 7.33 8.77
N PHE A 132 -64.50 7.76 8.45
CA PHE A 132 -65.57 8.01 9.40
C PHE A 132 -65.98 6.71 10.12
N ARG A 133 -66.29 5.64 9.36
CA ARG A 133 -66.73 4.34 9.91
C ARG A 133 -65.67 3.69 10.80
N ASN A 134 -64.39 3.86 10.47
CA ASN A 134 -63.28 3.23 11.20
C ASN A 134 -62.79 4.05 12.41
N ASN A 135 -62.99 5.37 12.42
CA ASN A 135 -62.47 6.24 13.49
C ASN A 135 -63.59 6.93 14.28
N ILE A 136 -64.36 7.80 13.62
CA ILE A 136 -65.29 8.70 14.31
C ILE A 136 -66.54 7.92 14.77
N ALA A 137 -67.14 7.11 13.91
CA ALA A 137 -68.40 6.43 14.21
C ALA A 137 -68.31 5.44 15.38
N GLN A 138 -67.13 4.86 15.60
CA GLN A 138 -66.87 3.89 16.68
C GLN A 138 -66.50 4.54 18.00
N ASN A 139 -65.81 5.69 17.96
CA ASN A 139 -65.16 6.26 19.15
C ASN A 139 -65.80 7.58 19.64
N VAL A 140 -66.62 8.23 18.82
CA VAL A 140 -67.24 9.54 19.09
C VAL A 140 -68.75 9.42 19.08
N ASP A 141 -69.44 9.93 20.11
CA ASP A 141 -70.90 10.06 20.06
C ASP A 141 -71.26 11.21 19.10
N TYR A 142 -72.07 10.94 18.08
CA TYR A 142 -72.51 11.94 17.11
C TYR A 142 -74.03 12.00 16.95
N CYS A 143 -74.52 13.17 16.57
CA CYS A 143 -75.91 13.41 16.20
C CYS A 143 -76.00 14.42 15.07
N VAL A 144 -76.83 14.11 14.09
CA VAL A 144 -77.07 14.92 12.89
C VAL A 144 -78.55 15.23 12.87
N ILE A 145 -78.90 16.49 12.69
CA ILE A 145 -80.27 16.97 12.77
C ILE A 145 -80.53 17.84 11.54
N ASP A 146 -81.55 17.49 10.78
CA ASP A 146 -82.06 18.33 9.71
C ASP A 146 -83.00 19.39 10.30
N GLU A 147 -82.68 20.67 10.11
CA GLU A 147 -83.39 21.79 10.74
C GLU A 147 -84.80 22.01 10.14
N GLU A 148 -85.04 21.58 8.90
CA GLU A 148 -86.31 21.77 8.22
C GLU A 148 -87.33 20.69 8.59
N SER A 149 -86.93 19.42 8.55
CA SER A 149 -87.79 18.27 8.84
C SER A 149 -87.82 17.90 10.33
N GLY A 150 -86.81 18.31 11.09
CA GLY A 150 -86.61 17.90 12.49
C GLY A 150 -86.22 16.43 12.65
N GLN A 151 -85.92 15.72 11.57
CA GLN A 151 -85.40 14.35 11.63
C GLN A 151 -83.97 14.35 12.19
N LEU A 152 -83.62 13.27 12.90
CA LEU A 152 -82.27 13.11 13.45
C LEU A 152 -81.72 11.69 13.26
N ILE A 153 -80.40 11.60 13.17
CA ILE A 153 -79.60 10.38 13.21
C ILE A 153 -78.61 10.49 14.37
N LYS A 154 -78.42 9.41 15.14
CA LYS A 154 -77.42 9.33 16.21
C LYS A 154 -76.90 7.91 16.38
N ASN A 155 -75.65 7.76 16.78
CA ASN A 155 -75.03 6.46 17.06
C ASN A 155 -75.10 6.03 18.53
N THR A 156 -75.64 6.88 19.41
CA THR A 156 -75.64 6.67 20.86
C THR A 156 -77.06 6.59 21.44
N GLY A 157 -77.23 5.74 22.46
CA GLY A 157 -78.46 5.71 23.27
C GLY A 157 -78.60 6.89 24.23
N ARG A 158 -77.54 7.70 24.38
CA ARG A 158 -77.54 8.92 25.21
C ARG A 158 -78.34 10.05 24.54
N LYS A 159 -78.77 11.04 25.33
CA LYS A 159 -79.55 12.20 24.86
C LYS A 159 -78.65 13.32 24.33
N ILE A 160 -77.81 13.01 23.34
CA ILE A 160 -76.91 13.98 22.69
C ILE A 160 -77.67 15.12 22.00
N GLU A 161 -78.88 14.85 21.49
CA GLU A 161 -79.78 15.84 20.88
C GLU A 161 -80.21 16.96 21.84
N ALA A 162 -80.02 16.78 23.15
CA ALA A 162 -80.26 17.82 24.15
C ALA A 162 -79.25 18.98 24.06
N LEU A 163 -78.08 18.79 23.42
CA LEU A 163 -77.11 19.87 23.16
C LEU A 163 -77.63 20.87 22.13
N TRP A 164 -78.39 20.38 21.14
CA TRP A 164 -78.97 21.16 20.05
C TRP A 164 -80.17 22.00 20.51
N LYS A 165 -81.10 21.41 21.27
CA LYS A 165 -82.24 22.14 21.82
C LYS A 165 -81.73 23.31 22.67
N ASN A 166 -82.31 24.51 22.50
CA ASN A 166 -81.95 25.74 23.22
C ASN A 166 -82.25 25.63 24.74
N GLY A 167 -81.57 24.72 25.44
CA GLY A 167 -81.54 24.65 26.88
C GLY A 167 -80.53 25.65 27.43
N THR A 168 -80.85 26.24 28.58
CA THR A 168 -79.90 27.04 29.38
C THR A 168 -78.61 26.27 29.65
N ASP A 169 -77.46 26.95 29.80
CA ASP A 169 -76.14 26.32 30.07
C ASP A 169 -76.17 25.31 31.24
N SER A 170 -77.06 25.52 32.21
CA SER A 170 -77.31 24.60 33.33
C SER A 170 -77.86 23.23 32.93
N GLU A 171 -78.55 23.09 31.80
CA GLU A 171 -79.04 21.80 31.27
C GLU A 171 -77.94 21.07 30.49
N ARG A 172 -77.11 21.82 29.76
CA ARG A 172 -75.94 21.27 29.04
C ARG A 172 -74.86 20.73 29.96
N GLN A 173 -74.71 21.32 31.16
CA GLN A 173 -73.78 20.84 32.19
C GLN A 173 -74.19 19.50 32.82
N LYS A 174 -75.46 19.10 32.76
CA LYS A 174 -75.95 17.82 33.30
C LYS A 174 -75.66 16.63 32.39
N LEU A 175 -75.22 16.88 31.16
CA LEU A 175 -74.86 15.83 30.21
C LEU A 175 -73.46 15.29 30.53
N PRO A 176 -73.20 13.98 30.34
CA PRO A 176 -71.92 13.34 30.68
C PRO A 176 -70.76 13.71 29.75
N TYR A 177 -70.93 14.71 28.89
CA TYR A 177 -69.96 15.10 27.87
C TYR A 177 -69.01 16.19 28.40
N VAL A 178 -67.72 15.86 28.39
CA VAL A 178 -66.62 16.76 28.78
C VAL A 178 -66.06 17.54 27.60
N TYR A 179 -66.33 17.06 26.38
CA TYR A 179 -65.98 17.72 25.13
C TYR A 179 -67.18 17.65 24.16
N TYR A 180 -67.46 18.73 23.45
CA TYR A 180 -68.36 18.69 22.30
C TYR A 180 -68.02 19.77 21.25
N VAL A 181 -68.38 19.49 20.01
CA VAL A 181 -68.36 20.41 18.87
C VAL A 181 -69.72 20.34 18.20
N MET A 182 -70.40 21.47 18.10
CA MET A 182 -71.66 21.62 17.40
C MET A 182 -71.50 22.67 16.30
N VAL A 183 -71.91 22.32 15.08
CA VAL A 183 -71.85 23.21 13.92
C VAL A 183 -73.17 23.13 13.17
N THR A 184 -73.82 24.27 12.97
CA THR A 184 -75.03 24.43 12.17
C THR A 184 -74.68 25.13 10.87
N TYR A 185 -75.07 24.53 9.74
CA TYR A 185 -74.93 25.14 8.42
C TYR A 185 -76.20 25.88 8.02
N ASP A 186 -76.05 27.07 7.43
CA ASP A 186 -77.15 27.85 6.86
C ASP A 186 -77.65 27.29 5.51
N GLY A 187 -78.67 27.93 4.91
CA GLY A 187 -79.24 27.51 3.62
C GLY A 187 -78.31 27.66 2.41
N ILE A 188 -77.16 28.31 2.59
CA ILE A 188 -76.12 28.51 1.57
C ILE A 188 -74.93 27.57 1.83
N GLY A 189 -74.90 26.90 2.99
CA GLY A 189 -73.87 25.95 3.41
C GLY A 189 -72.66 26.63 4.05
N ASN A 190 -72.84 27.76 4.72
CA ASN A 190 -71.83 28.36 5.60
C ASN A 190 -72.10 27.97 7.07
N PRO A 191 -71.05 27.81 7.90
CA PRO A 191 -71.23 27.58 9.33
C PRO A 191 -71.78 28.86 9.99
N ASP A 192 -73.02 28.79 10.50
CA ASP A 192 -73.74 29.89 11.16
C ASP A 192 -73.55 29.83 12.68
N ARG A 193 -74.10 28.79 13.32
CA ARG A 193 -74.01 28.59 14.77
C ARG A 193 -72.95 27.54 15.09
N VAL A 194 -71.91 27.94 15.83
CA VAL A 194 -70.88 27.03 16.34
C VAL A 194 -70.86 27.10 17.87
N ALA A 195 -70.96 25.95 18.52
CA ALA A 195 -70.79 25.85 19.98
C ALA A 195 -69.79 24.74 20.30
N VAL A 196 -68.89 25.01 21.24
CA VAL A 196 -67.84 24.07 21.64
C VAL A 196 -67.71 23.99 23.15
N LYS A 197 -67.21 22.85 23.63
CA LYS A 197 -66.74 22.68 25.01
C LYS A 197 -65.48 21.85 24.96
N GLY A 198 -64.40 22.35 25.56
CA GLY A 198 -63.11 21.69 25.63
C GLY A 198 -62.27 22.20 26.79
N LYS A 199 -60.98 21.82 26.87
CA LYS A 199 -60.05 22.33 27.91
C LYS A 199 -59.85 23.84 27.79
N ASN A 200 -59.63 24.34 26.56
CA ASN A 200 -59.56 25.75 26.23
C ASN A 200 -60.63 26.09 25.18
N SER A 201 -61.84 26.45 25.64
CA SER A 201 -63.00 26.57 24.76
C SER A 201 -62.89 27.74 23.77
N ASP A 202 -62.19 28.82 24.12
CA ASP A 202 -62.00 29.98 23.24
C ASP A 202 -61.06 29.68 22.07
N GLU A 203 -59.99 28.92 22.31
CA GLU A 203 -59.04 28.50 21.28
C GLU A 203 -59.66 27.45 20.36
N LEU A 204 -60.33 26.45 20.95
CA LEU A 204 -61.07 25.43 20.20
C LEU A 204 -62.14 26.06 19.30
N LEU A 205 -62.87 27.08 19.78
CA LEU A 205 -63.88 27.77 18.97
C LEU A 205 -63.27 28.40 17.72
N LYS A 206 -62.11 29.05 17.85
CA LYS A 206 -61.40 29.66 16.71
C LYS A 206 -60.95 28.62 15.70
N HIS A 207 -60.36 27.52 16.15
CA HIS A 207 -59.91 26.45 15.25
C HIS A 207 -61.08 25.78 14.55
N VAL A 208 -62.16 25.46 15.28
CA VAL A 208 -63.39 24.90 14.68
C VAL A 208 -63.96 25.85 13.64
N GLN A 209 -64.07 27.15 13.93
CA GLN A 209 -64.56 28.13 12.96
C GLN A 209 -63.67 28.22 11.71
N ASN A 210 -62.34 28.16 11.86
CA ASN A 210 -61.41 28.20 10.74
C ASN A 210 -61.51 26.93 9.88
N VAL A 211 -61.43 25.75 10.51
CA VAL A 211 -61.47 24.46 9.82
C VAL A 211 -62.82 24.26 9.13
N MET A 212 -63.94 24.51 9.83
CA MET A 212 -65.28 24.33 9.25
C MET A 212 -65.60 25.29 8.10
N ARG A 213 -64.86 26.40 7.99
CA ARG A 213 -64.92 27.32 6.84
C ARG A 213 -63.99 26.93 5.70
N SER A 214 -62.95 26.14 5.96
CA SER A 214 -62.03 25.67 4.91
C SER A 214 -62.74 24.62 4.05
N GLY A 215 -62.99 24.87 2.77
CA GLY A 215 -63.70 23.89 1.96
C GLY A 215 -62.79 22.77 1.48
N GLN A 216 -62.79 21.66 2.21
CA GLN A 216 -61.98 20.47 1.92
C GLN A 216 -62.32 19.81 0.57
N LEU A 217 -63.55 19.99 0.06
CA LEU A 217 -63.93 19.49 -1.28
C LEU A 217 -63.53 20.46 -2.39
N GLU A 218 -63.29 21.74 -2.08
CA GLU A 218 -62.92 22.76 -3.08
C GLU A 218 -61.48 22.54 -3.57
N SER A 219 -60.61 21.94 -2.74
CA SER A 219 -59.26 21.53 -3.14
C SER A 219 -59.25 20.41 -4.20
N LEU A 220 -60.36 19.70 -4.43
CA LEU A 220 -60.45 18.69 -5.49
C LEU A 220 -60.43 19.30 -6.90
N PHE A 221 -60.72 20.59 -7.02
CA PHE A 221 -60.77 21.33 -8.28
C PHE A 221 -59.47 22.12 -8.54
N GLU A 222 -58.37 21.76 -7.89
CA GLU A 222 -57.07 22.41 -8.09
C GLU A 222 -56.22 21.71 -9.17
N TYR A 223 -56.66 21.74 -10.42
CA TYR A 223 -55.74 21.56 -11.56
C TYR A 223 -55.02 22.90 -11.84
N GLY A 224 -53.68 22.88 -11.90
CA GLY A 224 -52.83 24.03 -12.27
C GLY A 224 -52.01 24.70 -11.14
N SER A 225 -51.08 25.58 -11.53
CA SER A 225 -50.00 26.12 -10.65
C SER A 225 -50.38 27.34 -9.78
N ARG A 226 -51.61 27.87 -9.86
CA ARG A 226 -52.07 29.02 -9.06
C ARG A 226 -53.27 28.65 -8.20
N ARG A 227 -53.01 28.56 -6.89
CA ARG A 227 -54.00 28.23 -5.85
C ARG A 227 -54.92 29.41 -5.56
N ASN A 228 -56.23 29.21 -5.68
CA ASN A 228 -57.22 30.07 -5.03
C ASN A 228 -58.15 29.18 -4.18
N PRO A 229 -57.76 28.87 -2.93
CA PRO A 229 -58.35 27.78 -2.15
C PRO A 229 -59.78 28.02 -1.62
N ASN A 230 -60.47 29.08 -2.04
CA ASN A 230 -61.76 29.51 -1.49
C ASN A 230 -62.88 29.71 -2.53
N SER A 231 -62.72 29.27 -3.78
CA SER A 231 -63.78 29.38 -4.79
C SER A 231 -64.58 28.09 -4.88
N ARG A 232 -65.85 28.13 -4.44
CA ARG A 232 -66.83 27.04 -4.59
C ARG A 232 -67.19 26.72 -6.05
N GLU A 233 -66.83 27.60 -6.96
CA GLU A 233 -67.06 27.47 -8.39
C GLU A 233 -65.75 27.66 -9.15
N LYS A 234 -65.52 26.79 -10.14
CA LYS A 234 -64.38 26.91 -11.06
C LYS A 234 -64.82 26.59 -12.48
N GLU A 235 -64.28 27.35 -13.42
CA GLU A 235 -64.54 27.17 -14.85
C GLU A 235 -63.31 26.60 -15.54
N TYR A 236 -63.53 25.59 -16.38
CA TYR A 236 -62.52 24.96 -17.22
C TYR A 236 -62.85 25.16 -18.69
N TYR A 237 -61.83 25.36 -19.50
CA TYR A 237 -61.97 25.61 -20.93
C TYR A 237 -61.13 24.61 -21.72
N GLY A 238 -61.67 24.12 -22.82
CA GLY A 238 -60.99 23.16 -23.69
C GLY A 238 -61.78 22.89 -24.95
N TYR A 239 -61.30 21.95 -25.76
CA TYR A 239 -61.95 21.55 -27.01
C TYR A 239 -62.73 20.25 -26.79
N SER A 240 -64.00 20.24 -27.23
CA SER A 240 -64.83 19.03 -27.23
C SER A 240 -64.34 18.07 -28.34
N GLY A 241 -64.06 16.81 -27.97
CA GLY A 241 -63.61 15.78 -28.90
C GLY A 241 -64.67 15.36 -29.92
N LEU A 242 -65.95 15.67 -29.67
CA LEU A 242 -67.06 15.37 -30.59
C LEU A 242 -67.09 16.31 -31.79
N ASN A 243 -66.85 17.61 -31.58
CA ASN A 243 -67.10 18.65 -32.60
C ASN A 243 -65.91 19.60 -32.83
N GLY A 244 -64.80 19.45 -32.09
CA GLY A 244 -63.61 20.32 -32.17
C GLY A 244 -63.85 21.77 -31.76
N LYS A 245 -65.01 22.07 -31.15
CA LYS A 245 -65.39 23.42 -30.72
C LYS A 245 -64.94 23.68 -29.28
N ALA A 246 -64.63 24.94 -29.01
CA ALA A 246 -64.38 25.44 -27.67
C ALA A 246 -65.62 25.26 -26.79
N VAL A 247 -65.44 24.66 -25.62
CA VAL A 247 -66.48 24.52 -24.59
C VAL A 247 -65.95 24.97 -23.23
N LYS A 248 -66.88 25.45 -22.41
CA LYS A 248 -66.65 25.84 -21.03
C LYS A 248 -67.40 24.86 -20.14
N VAL A 249 -66.70 24.24 -19.21
CA VAL A 249 -67.30 23.41 -18.16
C VAL A 249 -67.19 24.16 -16.84
N SER A 250 -68.33 24.55 -16.29
CA SER A 250 -68.42 25.20 -14.98
C SER A 250 -68.74 24.14 -13.94
N CYS A 251 -67.93 24.06 -12.88
CA CYS A 251 -68.04 23.08 -11.81
C CYS A 251 -68.24 23.80 -10.48
N SER A 252 -69.26 23.41 -9.74
CA SER A 252 -69.61 23.97 -8.43
C SER A 252 -69.72 22.89 -7.38
N VAL A 253 -69.16 23.14 -6.20
CA VAL A 253 -69.26 22.25 -5.03
C VAL A 253 -70.32 22.78 -4.07
N LYS A 254 -71.26 21.91 -3.71
CA LYS A 254 -72.25 22.19 -2.67
C LYS A 254 -71.71 21.76 -1.32
N ALA A 255 -72.03 22.51 -0.28
CA ALA A 255 -71.79 22.15 1.11
C ALA A 255 -73.11 21.68 1.77
N PRO A 256 -73.06 20.97 2.91
CA PRO A 256 -74.24 20.66 3.72
C PRO A 256 -75.05 21.92 4.03
N LYS A 257 -76.38 21.83 3.98
CA LYS A 257 -77.30 22.96 4.19
C LYS A 257 -78.33 22.63 5.25
N ASN A 258 -78.74 23.65 6.02
CA ASN A 258 -79.82 23.56 7.01
C ASN A 258 -79.71 22.33 7.93
N THR A 259 -78.48 21.95 8.29
CA THR A 259 -78.21 20.74 9.08
C THR A 259 -77.28 21.10 10.23
N THR A 260 -77.59 20.57 11.41
CA THR A 260 -76.74 20.66 12.60
C THR A 260 -76.03 19.34 12.85
N PHE A 261 -74.71 19.41 12.97
CA PHE A 261 -73.82 18.31 13.36
C PHE A 261 -73.35 18.52 14.79
N VAL A 262 -73.52 17.49 15.62
CA VAL A 262 -73.09 17.48 17.03
C VAL A 262 -72.17 16.29 17.23
N TYR A 263 -70.95 16.54 17.70
CA TYR A 263 -69.99 15.53 18.13
C TYR A 263 -69.70 15.73 19.62
N ALA A 264 -69.72 14.67 20.42
CA ALA A 264 -69.52 14.76 21.86
C ALA A 264 -68.75 13.55 22.41
N LEU A 265 -67.97 13.77 23.47
CA LEU A 265 -67.14 12.75 24.11
C LEU A 265 -67.34 12.74 25.63
N THR A 266 -67.52 11.55 26.19
CA THR A 266 -67.45 11.33 27.64
C THR A 266 -65.99 11.41 28.11
N GLN A 267 -65.77 11.45 29.42
CA GLN A 267 -64.41 11.45 29.98
C GLN A 267 -63.63 10.16 29.61
N GLU A 268 -64.32 9.02 29.53
CA GLU A 268 -63.74 7.73 29.16
C GLU A 268 -63.34 7.70 27.68
N GLN A 269 -64.28 8.03 26.77
CA GLN A 269 -64.00 8.10 25.33
C GLN A 269 -62.90 9.11 24.99
N ARG A 270 -62.90 10.26 25.67
CA ARG A 270 -61.83 11.26 25.52
C ARG A 270 -60.48 10.67 25.93
N SER A 271 -60.44 9.92 27.02
CA SER A 271 -59.20 9.31 27.51
C SER A 271 -58.71 8.20 26.59
N GLU A 272 -59.60 7.42 25.98
CA GLU A 272 -59.25 6.40 24.97
C GLU A 272 -58.75 7.01 23.66
N LEU A 273 -59.43 8.05 23.14
CA LEU A 273 -59.02 8.75 21.91
C LEU A 273 -57.70 9.52 22.05
N THR A 274 -57.37 9.95 23.27
CA THR A 274 -56.11 10.65 23.56
C THR A 274 -55.05 9.74 24.19
N GLY A 275 -55.41 8.50 24.52
CA GLY A 275 -54.64 7.56 25.31
C GLY A 275 -54.27 6.31 24.53
N ASP A 276 -53.52 6.49 23.44
CA ASP A 276 -52.42 5.61 23.03
C ASP A 276 -51.83 6.16 21.72
N GLY A 277 -50.55 6.55 21.76
CA GLY A 277 -49.69 6.72 20.57
C GLY A 277 -49.84 8.00 19.73
N VAL A 278 -51.00 8.67 19.69
CA VAL A 278 -51.21 9.84 18.80
C VAL A 278 -50.67 11.16 19.40
N THR A 279 -50.77 11.33 20.72
CA THR A 279 -50.32 12.52 21.48
C THR A 279 -48.86 12.45 21.96
N GLY A 280 -48.27 11.25 21.95
CA GLY A 280 -46.96 11.02 22.56
C GLY A 280 -45.82 11.81 21.92
N TRP A 281 -45.91 12.09 20.61
CA TRP A 281 -44.91 12.90 19.90
C TRP A 281 -44.96 14.37 20.31
N ASP A 282 -46.16 14.97 20.38
CA ASP A 282 -46.33 16.37 20.77
C ASP A 282 -45.99 16.59 22.25
N GLU A 283 -46.33 15.63 23.12
CA GLU A 283 -45.92 15.65 24.52
C GLU A 283 -44.41 15.52 24.69
N TRP A 284 -43.78 14.60 23.95
CA TRP A 284 -42.32 14.45 23.98
C TRP A 284 -41.63 15.74 23.53
N TYR A 285 -42.10 16.37 22.46
CA TYR A 285 -41.57 17.66 22.01
C TYR A 285 -41.79 18.77 23.04
N ALA A 286 -42.94 18.81 23.73
CA ALA A 286 -43.18 19.78 24.80
C ALA A 286 -42.14 19.64 25.92
N TYR A 287 -41.81 18.40 26.33
CA TYR A 287 -40.76 18.12 27.32
C TYR A 287 -39.34 18.37 26.79
N PHE A 288 -39.07 18.06 25.53
CA PHE A 288 -37.81 18.40 24.86
C PHE A 288 -37.57 19.91 24.91
N TRP A 289 -38.55 20.70 24.45
CA TRP A 289 -38.48 22.15 24.46
C TRP A 289 -38.51 22.72 25.88
N ALA A 290 -39.13 22.04 26.87
CA ALA A 290 -39.14 22.46 28.28
C ALA A 290 -37.73 22.50 28.90
N GLY A 291 -36.72 21.97 28.20
CA GLY A 291 -35.31 22.03 28.57
C GLY A 291 -34.84 20.82 29.37
N VAL A 292 -35.57 19.71 29.32
CA VAL A 292 -35.23 18.46 30.02
C VAL A 292 -33.87 17.94 29.56
N GLY A 293 -33.66 17.91 28.24
CA GLY A 293 -32.38 17.54 27.63
C GLY A 293 -31.27 18.52 27.95
N ASP A 294 -31.53 19.83 27.83
CA ASP A 294 -30.52 20.88 28.06
C ASP A 294 -29.95 20.83 29.48
N ILE A 295 -30.81 20.63 30.48
CA ILE A 295 -30.37 20.49 31.88
C ILE A 295 -29.60 19.20 32.09
N TYR A 296 -29.97 18.10 31.43
CA TYR A 296 -29.19 16.87 31.47
C TYR A 296 -27.76 17.09 30.92
N TRP A 297 -27.63 17.75 29.76
CA TRP A 297 -26.33 18.12 29.19
C TRP A 297 -25.52 19.04 30.10
N LEU A 298 -26.18 20.02 30.73
CA LEU A 298 -25.54 20.91 31.71
C LEU A 298 -24.98 20.12 32.89
N LEU A 299 -25.74 19.17 33.45
CA LEU A 299 -25.27 18.32 34.56
C LEU A 299 -24.14 17.38 34.15
N LEU A 300 -24.14 16.84 32.92
CA LEU A 300 -23.00 16.11 32.38
C LEU A 300 -21.75 16.99 32.32
N GLY A 301 -21.89 18.24 31.87
CA GLY A 301 -20.80 19.22 31.83
C GLY A 301 -20.26 19.56 33.22
N VAL A 302 -21.16 19.82 34.19
CA VAL A 302 -20.79 20.04 35.60
C VAL A 302 -20.04 18.83 36.16
N LEU A 303 -20.53 17.62 35.90
CA LEU A 303 -19.87 16.37 36.32
C LEU A 303 -18.47 16.25 35.69
N THR A 304 -18.30 16.58 34.40
CA THR A 304 -16.99 16.61 33.75
C THR A 304 -16.04 17.61 34.42
N VAL A 305 -16.50 18.83 34.70
CA VAL A 305 -15.67 19.85 35.38
C VAL A 305 -15.23 19.37 36.76
N ILE A 306 -16.14 18.82 37.57
CA ILE A 306 -15.82 18.28 38.89
C ILE A 306 -14.79 17.14 38.77
N LEU A 307 -14.99 16.21 37.84
CA LEU A 307 -14.06 15.09 37.64
C LEU A 307 -12.68 15.54 37.16
N VAL A 308 -12.60 16.52 36.27
CA VAL A 308 -11.32 17.11 35.83
C VAL A 308 -10.61 17.79 37.00
N LEU A 309 -11.32 18.55 37.83
CA LEU A 309 -10.75 19.15 39.05
C LEU A 309 -10.25 18.08 40.02
N LEU A 310 -10.99 16.98 40.20
CA LEU A 310 -10.55 15.85 41.02
C LEU A 310 -9.29 15.18 40.45
N MET A 311 -9.17 15.05 39.13
CA MET A 311 -7.99 14.48 38.48
C MET A 311 -6.71 15.30 38.67
N LEU A 312 -6.82 16.60 38.95
CA LEU A 312 -5.67 17.44 39.25
C LEU A 312 -5.11 17.17 40.67
N ASP A 313 -5.91 16.61 41.59
CA ASP A 313 -5.41 16.21 42.92
C ASP A 313 -4.68 14.85 42.84
N LYS A 314 -3.44 14.82 43.32
CA LYS A 314 -2.59 13.62 43.42
C LYS A 314 -3.21 12.50 44.26
N ARG A 315 -4.20 12.80 45.11
CA ARG A 315 -4.93 11.81 45.93
C ARG A 315 -6.01 11.05 45.15
N TYR A 316 -6.43 11.55 43.98
CA TYR A 316 -7.43 10.91 43.15
C TYR A 316 -6.85 9.75 42.33
N ALA A 317 -7.36 8.54 42.55
CA ALA A 317 -6.71 7.32 42.05
C ALA A 317 -7.50 6.56 40.97
N LEU A 318 -8.73 6.99 40.64
CA LEU A 318 -9.63 6.23 39.75
C LEU A 318 -9.12 6.13 38.30
N HIS A 319 -8.50 7.17 37.75
CA HIS A 319 -7.97 7.17 36.38
C HIS A 319 -6.73 6.27 36.19
N HIS A 320 -6.13 5.75 37.27
CA HIS A 320 -5.00 4.81 37.20
C HIS A 320 -5.46 3.33 37.13
N GLU A 321 -6.75 3.05 37.31
CA GLU A 321 -7.30 1.70 37.35
C GLU A 321 -7.30 1.02 35.98
N LYS A 322 -7.04 -0.29 35.95
CA LYS A 322 -7.03 -1.08 34.70
C LYS A 322 -8.37 -1.09 33.98
N ILE A 323 -9.48 -1.01 34.72
CA ILE A 323 -10.84 -1.05 34.17
C ILE A 323 -11.12 0.19 33.30
N VAL A 324 -10.43 1.30 33.58
CA VAL A 324 -10.61 2.60 32.91
C VAL A 324 -9.72 2.74 31.66
N LYS A 325 -8.88 1.73 31.39
CA LYS A 325 -7.86 1.73 30.32
C LYS A 325 -8.38 1.13 29.01
N ILE A 326 -9.51 1.64 28.51
CA ILE A 326 -10.08 1.24 27.22
C ILE A 326 -9.53 2.08 26.04
N PRO A 327 -9.69 1.63 24.79
CA PRO A 327 -9.34 2.41 23.61
C PRO A 327 -10.04 3.77 23.55
N LEU A 328 -9.37 4.76 22.97
CA LEU A 328 -9.94 6.10 22.79
C LEU A 328 -11.21 6.05 21.93
N GLU A 329 -11.22 5.23 20.88
CA GLU A 329 -12.37 5.07 20.00
C GLU A 329 -13.60 4.53 20.75
N ALA A 330 -13.40 3.55 21.64
CA ALA A 330 -14.46 3.01 22.49
C ALA A 330 -14.95 4.05 23.52
N THR A 331 -14.04 4.88 24.04
CA THR A 331 -14.40 5.99 24.95
C THR A 331 -15.27 7.02 24.24
N ILE A 332 -14.87 7.45 23.04
CA ILE A 332 -15.61 8.44 22.25
C ILE A 332 -16.99 7.88 21.88
N PHE A 333 -17.05 6.63 21.42
CA PHE A 333 -18.31 5.97 21.09
C PHE A 333 -19.27 5.92 22.29
N LEU A 334 -18.77 5.51 23.46
CA LEU A 334 -19.56 5.45 24.69
C LEU A 334 -20.02 6.86 25.12
N ALA A 335 -19.17 7.88 25.00
CA ALA A 335 -19.53 9.26 25.31
C ALA A 335 -20.62 9.80 24.38
N VAL A 336 -20.53 9.56 23.06
CA VAL A 336 -21.55 9.97 22.09
C VAL A 336 -22.90 9.29 22.37
N ILE A 337 -22.89 8.01 22.73
CA ILE A 337 -24.10 7.28 23.10
C ILE A 337 -24.74 7.88 24.36
N ILE A 338 -23.96 8.15 25.41
CA ILE A 338 -24.46 8.67 26.68
C ILE A 338 -24.97 10.12 26.56
N ALA A 339 -24.26 10.97 25.83
CA ALA A 339 -24.66 12.37 25.65
C ALA A 339 -25.81 12.52 24.64
N GLY A 340 -25.75 11.80 23.51
CA GLY A 340 -26.73 11.94 22.43
C GLY A 340 -27.87 10.94 22.52
N ALA A 341 -27.58 9.64 22.31
CA ALA A 341 -28.63 8.63 22.16
C ALA A 341 -29.49 8.48 23.44
N PHE A 342 -28.86 8.51 24.62
CA PHE A 342 -29.57 8.39 25.89
C PHE A 342 -30.31 9.66 26.33
N GLN A 343 -30.11 10.81 25.66
CA GLN A 343 -30.92 12.00 25.92
C GLN A 343 -32.41 11.73 25.65
N GLN A 344 -32.73 10.97 24.60
CA GLN A 344 -34.11 10.60 24.29
C GLN A 344 -34.72 9.76 25.42
N LEU A 345 -33.94 8.83 25.98
CA LEU A 345 -34.36 8.01 27.12
C LEU A 345 -34.63 8.86 28.36
N VAL A 346 -33.78 9.85 28.64
CA VAL A 346 -33.97 10.76 29.78
C VAL A 346 -35.27 11.57 29.63
N ILE A 347 -35.54 12.12 28.44
CA ILE A 347 -36.78 12.88 28.19
C ILE A 347 -38.01 11.98 28.39
N GLU A 348 -37.98 10.78 27.82
CA GLU A 348 -39.06 9.79 27.94
C GLU A 348 -39.28 9.38 29.41
N LEU A 349 -38.21 9.22 30.17
CA LEU A 349 -38.25 8.85 31.58
C LEU A 349 -38.93 9.93 32.44
N VAL A 350 -38.63 11.22 32.18
CA VAL A 350 -39.28 12.35 32.87
C VAL A 350 -40.75 12.44 32.47
N LEU A 351 -41.06 12.38 31.18
CA LEU A 351 -42.42 12.44 30.64
C LEU A 351 -43.31 11.36 31.27
N ARG A 352 -42.87 10.09 31.24
CA ARG A 352 -43.63 8.96 31.80
C ARG A 352 -43.80 9.05 33.31
N THR A 353 -42.82 9.61 34.00
CA THR A 353 -42.90 9.80 35.45
C THR A 353 -43.98 10.82 35.80
N ASN A 354 -43.94 12.00 35.18
CA ASN A 354 -44.88 13.08 35.48
C ASN A 354 -46.31 12.72 35.06
N LYS A 355 -46.48 12.05 33.92
CA LYS A 355 -47.80 11.58 33.45
C LYS A 355 -48.37 10.39 34.22
N GLY A 356 -47.68 9.89 35.25
CA GLY A 356 -48.16 8.76 36.06
C GLY A 356 -48.22 7.42 35.31
N TYR A 357 -47.52 7.27 34.18
CA TYR A 357 -47.50 6.02 33.40
C TYR A 357 -47.08 4.83 34.25
N PHE A 358 -46.08 5.05 35.12
CA PHE A 358 -45.57 4.01 36.01
C PHE A 358 -46.61 3.52 37.02
N ASP A 359 -47.63 4.31 37.38
CA ASP A 359 -48.67 3.86 38.30
C ASP A 359 -49.50 2.72 37.69
N GLY A 360 -49.76 2.77 36.38
CA GLY A 360 -50.39 1.67 35.64
C GLY A 360 -49.48 0.44 35.57
N VAL A 361 -48.18 0.64 35.35
CA VAL A 361 -47.17 -0.44 35.33
C VAL A 361 -47.11 -1.13 36.70
N TRP A 362 -46.98 -0.37 37.79
CA TRP A 362 -46.94 -0.92 39.14
C TRP A 362 -48.26 -1.55 39.54
N ASN A 363 -49.41 -1.02 39.11
CA ASN A 363 -50.70 -1.65 39.36
C ASN A 363 -50.80 -3.05 38.72
N ASN A 364 -50.18 -3.25 37.55
CA ASN A 364 -50.18 -4.55 36.86
C ASN A 364 -49.18 -5.55 37.45
N TYR A 365 -47.99 -5.11 37.88
CA TYR A 365 -46.92 -6.00 38.35
C TYR A 365 -46.76 -6.08 39.88
N LEU A 366 -47.11 -5.02 40.60
CA LEU A 366 -47.07 -4.88 42.06
C LEU A 366 -48.49 -4.73 42.65
N PHE A 367 -49.47 -5.46 42.10
CA PHE A 367 -50.88 -5.39 42.50
C PHE A 367 -51.12 -5.65 44.01
N PHE A 368 -50.17 -6.30 44.68
CA PHE A 368 -50.21 -6.64 46.11
C PHE A 368 -49.75 -5.49 47.04
N MET A 369 -49.16 -4.43 46.50
CA MET A 369 -48.68 -3.29 47.28
C MET A 369 -49.70 -2.14 47.33
N PRO A 370 -49.74 -1.33 48.41
CA PRO A 370 -50.61 -0.15 48.45
C PRO A 370 -50.21 0.86 47.37
N LYS A 371 -51.19 1.49 46.70
CA LYS A 371 -50.93 2.50 45.66
C LYS A 371 -50.09 3.69 46.16
N GLU A 372 -50.18 4.00 47.46
CA GLU A 372 -49.37 5.03 48.12
C GLU A 372 -47.86 4.76 48.05
N SER A 373 -47.45 3.51 47.81
CA SER A 373 -46.04 3.12 47.67
C SER A 373 -45.48 3.28 46.25
N PHE A 374 -46.33 3.43 45.22
CA PHE A 374 -45.91 3.49 43.81
C PHE A 374 -44.94 4.64 43.50
N PRO A 375 -45.12 5.87 44.02
CA PRO A 375 -44.16 6.95 43.78
C PRO A 375 -42.75 6.64 44.29
N PHE A 376 -42.62 5.86 45.36
CA PHE A 376 -41.31 5.43 45.88
C PHE A 376 -40.58 4.54 44.86
N PHE A 377 -41.28 3.55 44.29
CA PHE A 377 -40.70 2.65 43.29
C PHE A 377 -40.36 3.39 41.99
N THR A 378 -41.23 4.27 41.52
CA THR A 378 -40.97 5.13 40.35
C THR A 378 -39.71 5.97 40.56
N ASN A 379 -39.58 6.62 41.72
CA ASN A 379 -38.39 7.41 42.05
C ASN A 379 -37.12 6.55 42.18
N ALA A 380 -37.21 5.33 42.73
CA ALA A 380 -36.08 4.42 42.81
C ALA A 380 -35.59 3.99 41.41
N VAL A 381 -36.50 3.66 40.49
CA VAL A 381 -36.16 3.33 39.11
C VAL A 381 -35.52 4.53 38.40
N ASN A 382 -36.12 5.71 38.53
CA ASN A 382 -35.58 6.95 37.97
C ASN A 382 -34.15 7.22 38.46
N PHE A 383 -33.93 7.09 39.77
CA PHE A 383 -32.63 7.28 40.37
C PHE A 383 -31.60 6.27 39.82
N ILE A 384 -31.96 4.98 39.72
CA ILE A 384 -31.06 3.94 39.20
C ILE A 384 -30.70 4.22 37.73
N CYS A 385 -31.69 4.54 36.89
CA CYS A 385 -31.46 4.84 35.47
C CYS A 385 -30.53 6.04 35.29
N LEU A 386 -30.81 7.16 35.97
CA LEU A 386 -29.97 8.35 35.92
C LEU A 386 -28.58 8.09 36.50
N PHE A 387 -28.49 7.35 37.61
CA PHE A 387 -27.22 7.00 38.24
C PHE A 387 -26.33 6.20 37.28
N LEU A 388 -26.89 5.23 36.55
CA LEU A 388 -26.15 4.46 35.55
C LEU A 388 -25.64 5.33 34.41
N LEU A 389 -26.44 6.29 33.92
CA LEU A 389 -26.03 7.22 32.86
C LEU A 389 -24.91 8.14 33.32
N PHE A 390 -25.06 8.79 34.48
CA PHE A 390 -24.02 9.66 35.05
C PHE A 390 -22.77 8.88 35.47
N ALA A 391 -22.90 7.64 35.97
CA ALA A 391 -21.76 6.77 36.25
C ALA A 391 -21.03 6.33 34.96
N GLY A 392 -21.77 6.03 33.90
CA GLY A 392 -21.22 5.77 32.57
C GLY A 392 -20.43 6.97 32.03
N TRP A 393 -20.98 8.18 32.17
CA TRP A 393 -20.29 9.41 31.81
C TRP A 393 -19.06 9.67 32.68
N ALA A 394 -19.16 9.47 33.99
CA ALA A 394 -18.01 9.60 34.88
C ALA A 394 -16.91 8.60 34.49
N TYR A 395 -17.28 7.39 34.07
CA TYR A 395 -16.34 6.40 33.56
C TYR A 395 -15.64 6.86 32.28
N THR A 396 -16.36 7.42 31.29
CA THR A 396 -15.72 7.94 30.06
C THR A 396 -14.78 9.10 30.33
N VAL A 397 -15.15 10.03 31.22
CA VAL A 397 -14.27 11.15 31.60
C VAL A 397 -13.01 10.64 32.31
N ASN A 398 -13.14 9.62 33.17
CA ASN A 398 -12.01 9.02 33.87
C ASN A 398 -10.99 8.33 32.96
N THR A 399 -11.39 7.85 31.77
CA THR A 399 -10.44 7.27 30.80
C THR A 399 -9.53 8.31 30.17
N LEU A 400 -9.95 9.58 30.16
CA LEU A 400 -9.17 10.71 29.70
C LEU A 400 -8.26 11.30 30.79
N GLY A 401 -8.35 10.81 32.03
CA GLY A 401 -7.58 11.30 33.18
C GLY A 401 -6.07 11.01 33.12
N GLU A 402 -5.58 10.17 32.20
CA GLU A 402 -4.14 9.96 31.96
C GLU A 402 -3.53 11.04 31.05
N ILE A 403 -4.33 11.92 30.42
CA ILE A 403 -3.84 12.97 29.52
C ILE A 403 -2.88 13.95 30.23
N PRO A 404 -3.16 14.44 31.45
CA PRO A 404 -2.25 15.35 32.16
C PRO A 404 -0.90 14.72 32.54
N SER A 405 -0.83 13.40 32.74
CA SER A 405 0.39 12.70 33.14
C SER A 405 1.24 12.21 31.96
N MET A 406 0.60 11.78 30.87
CA MET A 406 1.29 11.22 29.68
C MET A 406 1.48 12.24 28.54
N GLY A 407 0.75 13.35 28.59
CA GLY A 407 0.65 14.32 27.49
C GLY A 407 -0.19 13.78 26.32
N ILE A 408 -0.83 14.70 25.57
CA ILE A 408 -1.76 14.37 24.48
C ILE A 408 -1.13 13.43 23.43
N LYS A 409 0.13 13.67 23.06
CA LYS A 409 0.85 12.84 22.07
C LYS A 409 1.14 11.43 22.60
N GLY A 410 1.50 11.30 23.88
CA GLY A 410 1.76 10.00 24.52
C GLY A 410 0.48 9.18 24.65
N PHE A 411 -0.59 9.83 25.11
CA PHE A 411 -1.91 9.22 25.25
C PHE A 411 -2.45 8.70 23.91
N LEU A 412 -2.42 9.52 22.84
CA LEU A 412 -2.86 9.09 21.51
C LEU A 412 -2.07 7.88 21.00
N LYS A 413 -0.75 7.85 21.21
CA LYS A 413 0.09 6.74 20.73
C LYS A 413 -0.23 5.40 21.41
N GLU A 414 -0.59 5.42 22.69
CA GLU A 414 -0.88 4.21 23.46
C GLU A 414 -2.36 3.77 23.37
N ARG A 415 -3.29 4.74 23.37
CA ARG A 415 -4.74 4.50 23.52
C ARG A 415 -5.52 4.49 22.21
N CYS A 416 -4.99 5.06 21.12
CA CYS A 416 -5.66 5.04 19.81
C CYS A 416 -5.36 3.72 19.07
N LEU A 417 -6.40 2.93 18.82
CA LEU A 417 -6.31 1.70 18.03
C LEU A 417 -5.88 2.00 16.61
N CYS A 418 -6.41 3.05 15.99
CA CYS A 418 -6.06 3.44 14.62
C CYS A 418 -4.56 3.70 14.48
N ILE A 419 -3.97 4.47 15.41
CA ILE A 419 -2.52 4.75 15.40
C ILE A 419 -1.71 3.47 15.63
N ARG A 420 -2.14 2.55 16.50
CA ARG A 420 -1.45 1.26 16.71
C ARG A 420 -1.52 0.38 15.47
N ILE A 421 -2.67 0.32 14.79
CA ILE A 421 -2.87 -0.43 13.56
C ILE A 421 -1.99 0.15 12.44
N ILE A 422 -2.01 1.47 12.24
CA ILE A 422 -1.16 2.17 11.27
C ILE A 422 0.32 1.91 11.55
N ASN A 423 0.77 2.00 12.80
CA ASN A 423 2.16 1.74 13.18
C ASN A 423 2.56 0.27 13.03
N ARG A 424 1.63 -0.67 13.21
CA ARG A 424 1.87 -2.10 12.97
C ARG A 424 1.95 -2.37 11.47
N PHE A 425 1.05 -1.77 10.68
CA PHE A 425 1.06 -1.82 9.23
C PHE A 425 2.35 -1.23 8.65
N TRP A 426 2.79 -0.05 9.10
CA TRP A 426 4.04 0.56 8.67
C TRP A 426 5.28 -0.30 8.97
N ARG A 427 5.31 -0.98 10.13
CA ARG A 427 6.40 -1.92 10.45
C ARG A 427 6.39 -3.15 9.57
N TRP A 428 5.21 -3.71 9.31
CA TRP A 428 5.04 -4.83 8.39
C TRP A 428 5.47 -4.43 6.96
N LEU A 429 5.00 -3.28 6.49
CA LEU A 429 5.34 -2.72 5.18
C LEU A 429 6.86 -2.53 5.04
N LYS A 430 7.52 -1.98 6.06
CA LYS A 430 8.98 -1.80 6.07
C LYS A 430 9.73 -3.14 6.00
N LYS A 431 9.26 -4.17 6.72
CA LYS A 431 9.82 -5.53 6.64
C LYS A 431 9.61 -6.14 5.25
N PHE A 432 8.41 -6.02 4.71
CA PHE A 432 8.06 -6.53 3.37
C PHE A 432 8.92 -5.86 2.29
N CYS A 433 9.03 -4.53 2.30
CA CYS A 433 9.89 -3.80 1.36
C CYS A 433 11.37 -4.16 1.51
N ASN A 434 11.85 -4.42 2.73
CA ASN A 434 13.24 -4.85 2.95
C ASN A 434 13.47 -6.29 2.45
N GLY A 435 12.56 -7.22 2.70
CA GLY A 435 12.65 -8.60 2.19
C GLY A 435 12.63 -8.64 0.66
N PHE A 436 11.71 -7.88 0.05
CA PHE A 436 11.64 -7.75 -1.41
C PHE A 436 12.90 -7.10 -1.99
N LYS A 437 13.47 -6.11 -1.28
CA LYS A 437 14.72 -5.46 -1.66
C LYS A 437 15.88 -6.44 -1.69
N ASP A 438 16.04 -7.27 -0.67
CA ASP A 438 17.19 -8.18 -0.58
C ASP A 438 17.05 -9.35 -1.57
N GLU A 439 15.83 -9.79 -1.87
CA GLU A 439 15.54 -10.80 -2.91
C GLU A 439 15.77 -10.26 -4.33
N LEU A 440 15.52 -8.98 -4.61
CA LEU A 440 15.75 -8.36 -5.92
C LEU A 440 17.20 -7.92 -6.18
N LEU A 441 17.98 -7.69 -5.11
CA LEU A 441 19.35 -7.18 -5.20
C LEU A 441 20.42 -8.27 -5.28
N HIS A 442 20.08 -9.51 -4.96
CA HIS A 442 20.96 -10.69 -5.07
C HIS A 442 20.53 -11.62 -6.21
N VAL A 443 19.78 -11.10 -7.19
CA VAL A 443 19.53 -11.85 -8.43
C VAL A 443 20.81 -11.80 -9.24
N ASP A 444 21.53 -12.90 -9.26
CA ASP A 444 22.65 -13.09 -10.18
C ASP A 444 22.08 -13.14 -11.60
N LEU A 445 22.54 -12.25 -12.49
CA LEU A 445 22.08 -12.20 -13.89
C LEU A 445 22.40 -13.49 -14.67
N GLY A 446 23.21 -14.39 -14.09
CA GLY A 446 23.55 -15.70 -14.65
C GLY A 446 22.49 -16.79 -14.47
N ASP A 447 21.54 -16.62 -13.53
CA ASP A 447 20.46 -17.59 -13.27
C ASP A 447 19.13 -17.19 -13.94
N ASP A 448 18.21 -18.14 -14.09
CA ASP A 448 16.97 -17.98 -14.87
C ASP A 448 16.00 -16.95 -14.23
N ILE A 449 16.20 -15.67 -14.55
CA ILE A 449 15.45 -14.47 -14.07
C ILE A 449 13.94 -14.62 -14.22
N LYS A 450 13.47 -15.52 -15.11
CA LYS A 450 12.06 -15.75 -15.42
C LYS A 450 11.22 -16.01 -14.18
N TYR A 451 11.69 -16.81 -13.22
CA TYR A 451 10.89 -17.13 -12.03
C TYR A 451 10.68 -15.91 -11.15
N THR A 452 11.75 -15.16 -10.87
CA THR A 452 11.70 -13.93 -10.05
C THR A 452 10.88 -12.84 -10.72
N LEU A 453 10.96 -12.72 -12.05
CA LEU A 453 10.16 -11.79 -12.84
C LEU A 453 8.65 -12.12 -12.74
N HIS A 454 8.27 -13.38 -12.98
CA HIS A 454 6.86 -13.80 -12.89
C HIS A 454 6.30 -13.62 -11.47
N LYS A 455 7.07 -13.99 -10.45
CA LYS A 455 6.69 -13.79 -9.04
C LYS A 455 6.48 -12.30 -8.73
N THR A 456 7.35 -11.43 -9.21
CA THR A 456 7.25 -9.97 -9.01
C THR A 456 6.02 -9.38 -9.70
N ILE A 457 5.76 -9.78 -10.95
CA ILE A 457 4.57 -9.34 -11.71
C ILE A 457 3.29 -9.85 -11.04
N LEU A 458 3.26 -11.10 -10.57
CA LEU A 458 2.11 -11.67 -9.88
C LEU A 458 1.80 -10.93 -8.57
N ILE A 459 2.83 -10.61 -7.77
CA ILE A 459 2.67 -9.82 -6.54
C ILE A 459 2.16 -8.41 -6.87
N ASN A 460 2.71 -7.77 -7.90
CA ASN A 460 2.26 -6.46 -8.37
C ASN A 460 0.78 -6.49 -8.77
N PHE A 461 0.39 -7.51 -9.54
CA PHE A 461 -0.99 -7.74 -9.97
C PHE A 461 -1.94 -7.94 -8.78
N ILE A 462 -1.57 -8.76 -7.78
CA ILE A 462 -2.38 -8.98 -6.57
C ILE A 462 -2.56 -7.67 -5.79
N VAL A 463 -1.51 -6.87 -5.63
CA VAL A 463 -1.59 -5.58 -4.92
C VAL A 463 -2.51 -4.60 -5.65
N LEU A 464 -2.38 -4.49 -6.98
CA LEU A 464 -3.27 -3.66 -7.79
C LEU A 464 -4.71 -4.15 -7.73
N ALA A 465 -4.96 -5.46 -7.80
CA ALA A 465 -6.30 -6.04 -7.69
C ALA A 465 -6.96 -5.72 -6.34
N ILE A 466 -6.20 -5.77 -5.23
CA ILE A 466 -6.69 -5.38 -3.90
C ILE A 466 -7.03 -3.88 -3.85
N ILE A 467 -6.16 -3.02 -4.38
CA ILE A 467 -6.40 -1.56 -4.40
C ILE A 467 -7.63 -1.23 -5.25
N CYS A 468 -7.78 -1.85 -6.42
CA CYS A 468 -8.92 -1.67 -7.31
C CYS A 468 -10.23 -2.23 -6.73
N SER A 469 -10.17 -3.24 -5.85
CA SER A 469 -11.34 -3.76 -5.14
C SER A 469 -11.93 -2.78 -4.12
N ALA A 470 -11.15 -1.78 -3.68
CA ALA A 470 -11.53 -0.81 -2.67
C ALA A 470 -12.28 0.41 -3.27
N TRP A 471 -13.37 0.18 -4.02
CA TRP A 471 -14.27 1.18 -4.65
C TRP A 471 -13.80 2.65 -4.57
N PHE A 472 -14.43 3.49 -3.74
CA PHE A 472 -14.25 4.96 -3.77
C PHE A 472 -12.92 5.40 -3.17
N TYR A 473 -12.19 4.51 -2.49
CA TYR A 473 -10.92 4.80 -1.83
C TYR A 473 -9.69 4.26 -2.59
N GLY A 474 -9.90 3.45 -3.64
CA GLY A 474 -8.84 2.82 -4.42
C GLY A 474 -7.92 3.82 -5.11
N TRP A 475 -8.43 4.98 -5.54
CA TRP A 475 -7.63 6.03 -6.18
C TRP A 475 -6.58 6.63 -5.24
N PHE A 476 -6.92 6.87 -3.96
CA PHE A 476 -5.94 7.27 -2.95
C PHE A 476 -4.89 6.17 -2.72
N GLY A 477 -5.32 4.91 -2.70
CA GLY A 477 -4.44 3.75 -2.63
C GLY A 477 -3.45 3.69 -3.80
N LEU A 478 -3.90 3.97 -5.03
CA LEU A 478 -3.06 4.03 -6.23
C LEU A 478 -2.02 5.14 -6.14
N VAL A 479 -2.40 6.35 -5.72
CA VAL A 479 -1.45 7.46 -5.57
C VAL A 479 -0.35 7.11 -4.56
N ILE A 480 -0.73 6.57 -3.39
CA ILE A 480 0.25 6.14 -2.38
C ILE A 480 1.14 5.03 -2.92
N TYR A 481 0.56 4.04 -3.59
CA TYR A 481 1.29 2.95 -4.21
C TYR A 481 2.32 3.43 -5.24
N SER A 482 1.93 4.33 -6.15
CA SER A 482 2.83 4.92 -7.15
C SER A 482 3.99 5.69 -6.51
N VAL A 483 3.72 6.47 -5.45
CA VAL A 483 4.77 7.18 -4.71
C VAL A 483 5.74 6.20 -4.06
N VAL A 484 5.23 5.15 -3.41
CA VAL A 484 6.07 4.11 -2.78
C VAL A 484 6.94 3.40 -3.82
N ILE A 485 6.35 3.01 -4.96
CA ILE A 485 7.07 2.32 -6.03
C ILE A 485 8.18 3.20 -6.61
N TYR A 486 7.92 4.49 -6.80
CA TYR A 486 8.90 5.45 -7.28
C TYR A 486 10.11 5.53 -6.33
N PHE A 487 9.89 5.63 -5.02
CA PHE A 487 10.99 5.67 -4.06
C PHE A 487 11.78 4.35 -4.01
N LEU A 488 11.10 3.20 -4.14
CA LEU A 488 11.76 1.89 -4.21
C LEU A 488 12.65 1.78 -5.46
N LEU A 489 12.11 2.11 -6.64
CA LEU A 489 12.85 2.15 -7.91
C LEU A 489 14.04 3.11 -7.84
N LYS A 490 13.84 4.33 -7.34
CA LYS A 490 14.91 5.33 -7.18
C LYS A 490 16.03 4.85 -6.26
N LYS A 491 15.72 4.05 -5.24
CA LYS A 491 16.72 3.46 -4.35
C LYS A 491 17.44 2.30 -5.01
N TYR A 492 16.72 1.44 -5.72
CA TYR A 492 17.28 0.31 -6.47
C TYR A 492 18.24 0.78 -7.56
N ILE A 493 17.82 1.75 -8.40
CA ILE A 493 18.65 2.33 -9.46
C ILE A 493 19.93 2.94 -8.88
N ARG A 494 19.84 3.67 -7.75
CA ARG A 494 21.04 4.22 -7.10
C ARG A 494 22.03 3.15 -6.65
N LYS A 495 21.55 2.04 -6.10
CA LYS A 495 22.42 0.94 -5.67
C LYS A 495 23.04 0.22 -6.88
N LEU A 496 22.29 0.04 -7.96
CA LEU A 496 22.84 -0.47 -9.23
C LEU A 496 23.91 0.46 -9.81
N GLN A 497 23.69 1.78 -9.77
CA GLN A 497 24.69 2.76 -10.22
C GLN A 497 25.97 2.70 -9.37
N GLU A 498 25.84 2.48 -8.06
CA GLU A 498 26.98 2.32 -7.16
C GLU A 498 27.76 1.03 -7.45
N GLN A 499 27.07 -0.10 -7.63
CA GLN A 499 27.67 -1.38 -8.03
C GLN A 499 28.36 -1.30 -9.40
N TYR A 500 27.72 -0.64 -10.37
CA TYR A 500 28.30 -0.42 -11.69
C TYR A 500 29.55 0.47 -11.63
N ARG A 501 29.54 1.52 -10.80
CA ARG A 501 30.72 2.38 -10.62
C ARG A 501 31.89 1.63 -10.00
N LYS A 502 31.64 0.77 -9.00
CA LYS A 502 32.68 -0.11 -8.43
C LYS A 502 33.32 -1.02 -9.48
N LEU A 503 32.50 -1.62 -10.34
CA LEU A 503 32.98 -2.44 -11.45
C LEU A 503 33.84 -1.63 -12.43
N LEU A 504 33.42 -0.40 -12.74
CA LEU A 504 34.13 0.52 -13.63
C LEU A 504 35.46 1.00 -13.02
N ASP A 505 35.49 1.26 -11.71
CA ASP A 505 36.70 1.61 -10.97
C ASP A 505 37.69 0.43 -10.95
N ALA A 506 37.19 -0.79 -10.72
CA ALA A 506 38.00 -2.02 -10.75
C ALA A 506 38.61 -2.28 -12.13
N THR A 507 37.82 -2.15 -13.20
CA THR A 507 38.33 -2.27 -14.59
C THR A 507 39.29 -1.14 -14.95
N GLY A 508 39.00 0.09 -14.51
CA GLY A 508 39.88 1.24 -14.67
C GLY A 508 41.23 1.04 -13.98
N ALA A 509 41.27 0.43 -12.79
CA ALA A 509 42.50 0.11 -12.07
C ALA A 509 43.38 -0.89 -12.86
N ILE A 510 42.78 -1.94 -13.44
CA ILE A 510 43.49 -2.87 -14.33
C ILE A 510 44.05 -2.13 -15.54
N ALA A 511 43.24 -1.32 -16.21
CA ALA A 511 43.66 -0.55 -17.39
C ALA A 511 44.76 0.47 -17.08
N GLY A 512 44.77 1.03 -15.86
CA GLY A 512 45.83 1.91 -15.35
C GLY A 512 47.12 1.19 -14.95
N GLY A 513 47.20 -0.14 -15.10
CA GLY A 513 48.39 -0.93 -14.81
C GLY A 513 48.53 -1.37 -13.35
N ASN A 514 47.50 -1.16 -12.51
CA ASN A 514 47.51 -1.66 -11.14
C ASN A 514 47.02 -3.12 -11.11
N LEU A 515 47.95 -4.05 -11.26
CA LEU A 515 47.67 -5.49 -11.36
C LEU A 515 47.71 -6.23 -10.02
N ASN A 516 47.84 -5.51 -8.90
CA ASN A 516 47.94 -6.09 -7.55
C ASN A 516 46.69 -5.88 -6.69
N THR A 517 45.63 -5.27 -7.24
CA THR A 517 44.37 -5.07 -6.52
C THR A 517 43.59 -6.37 -6.38
N ALA A 518 43.19 -6.70 -5.15
CA ALA A 518 42.24 -7.76 -4.88
C ALA A 518 40.81 -7.19 -4.94
N PHE A 519 39.93 -7.85 -5.70
CA PHE A 519 38.51 -7.47 -5.81
C PHE A 519 37.71 -8.05 -4.63
N ASP A 520 37.87 -7.50 -3.43
CA ASP A 520 37.17 -8.01 -2.22
C ASP A 520 35.78 -7.38 -2.01
N GLU A 521 35.39 -6.46 -2.89
CA GLU A 521 34.09 -5.79 -2.82
C GLU A 521 32.97 -6.63 -3.46
N ASP A 522 31.77 -6.59 -2.87
CA ASP A 522 30.52 -7.15 -3.42
C ASP A 522 30.02 -6.27 -4.58
N PHE A 523 30.05 -6.81 -5.81
CA PHE A 523 29.53 -6.17 -7.02
C PHE A 523 28.03 -6.44 -7.24
N GLY A 524 27.39 -7.20 -6.33
CA GLY A 524 25.98 -7.55 -6.36
C GLY A 524 25.57 -8.27 -7.63
N VAL A 525 24.77 -7.62 -8.47
CA VAL A 525 24.23 -8.20 -9.71
C VAL A 525 25.35 -8.51 -10.73
N PHE A 526 26.53 -7.90 -10.59
CA PHE A 526 27.69 -8.12 -11.46
C PHE A 526 28.74 -9.07 -10.88
N GLU A 527 28.44 -9.80 -9.80
CA GLU A 527 29.43 -10.66 -9.15
C GLU A 527 29.99 -11.74 -10.10
N SER A 528 29.16 -12.26 -11.01
CA SER A 528 29.59 -13.21 -12.06
C SER A 528 30.68 -12.67 -13.00
N TYR A 529 30.89 -11.36 -13.10
CA TYR A 529 31.96 -10.75 -13.90
C TYR A 529 33.33 -10.78 -13.19
N LYS A 530 33.36 -11.03 -11.87
CA LYS A 530 34.57 -11.05 -11.07
C LYS A 530 35.59 -12.08 -11.55
N ASP A 531 35.12 -13.28 -11.89
CA ASP A 531 35.97 -14.35 -12.43
C ASP A 531 36.60 -13.95 -13.78
N ALA A 532 35.84 -13.24 -14.61
CA ALA A 532 36.35 -12.72 -15.88
C ALA A 532 37.42 -11.64 -15.64
N LEU A 533 37.22 -10.75 -14.68
CA LEU A 533 38.22 -9.75 -14.30
C LEU A 533 39.51 -10.37 -13.76
N TYR A 534 39.41 -11.39 -12.91
CA TYR A 534 40.59 -12.12 -12.43
C TYR A 534 41.38 -12.77 -13.57
N LYS A 535 40.69 -13.41 -14.53
CA LYS A 535 41.34 -13.99 -15.72
C LYS A 535 42.03 -12.93 -16.59
N ILE A 536 41.40 -11.76 -16.77
CA ILE A 536 41.98 -10.64 -17.51
C ILE A 536 43.22 -10.10 -16.78
N GLN A 537 43.14 -9.88 -15.47
CA GLN A 537 44.25 -9.40 -14.64
C GLN A 537 45.44 -10.36 -14.68
N GLU A 538 45.19 -11.66 -14.53
CA GLU A 538 46.23 -12.70 -14.58
C GLU A 538 46.88 -12.79 -15.96
N GLY A 539 46.07 -12.82 -17.03
CA GLY A 539 46.57 -12.84 -18.40
C GLY A 539 47.40 -11.61 -18.74
N PHE A 540 46.95 -10.42 -18.32
CA PHE A 540 47.68 -9.17 -18.54
C PHE A 540 48.98 -9.13 -17.73
N ARG A 541 48.98 -9.56 -16.46
CA ARG A 541 50.20 -9.68 -15.64
C ARG A 541 51.23 -10.59 -16.31
N LYS A 542 50.79 -11.77 -16.77
CA LYS A 542 51.67 -12.71 -17.48
C LYS A 542 52.27 -12.10 -18.75
N ALA A 543 51.47 -11.39 -19.54
CA ALA A 543 51.94 -10.71 -20.74
C ALA A 543 52.97 -9.60 -20.42
N VAL A 544 52.73 -8.82 -19.37
CA VAL A 544 53.67 -7.78 -18.91
C VAL A 544 54.98 -8.40 -18.42
N ASP A 545 54.93 -9.46 -17.62
CA ASP A 545 56.12 -10.15 -17.11
C ASP A 545 56.96 -10.75 -18.25
N GLU A 546 56.30 -11.39 -19.24
CA GLU A 546 56.96 -11.91 -20.43
C GLU A 546 57.62 -10.79 -21.27
N GLU A 547 56.95 -9.66 -21.44
CA GLU A 547 57.50 -8.50 -22.16
C GLU A 547 58.69 -7.89 -21.41
N VAL A 548 58.59 -7.68 -20.09
CA VAL A 548 59.69 -7.16 -19.26
C VAL A 548 60.90 -8.09 -19.33
N LYS A 549 60.70 -9.41 -19.24
CA LYS A 549 61.76 -10.41 -19.39
C LYS A 549 62.42 -10.33 -20.76
N SER A 550 61.61 -10.24 -21.83
CA SER A 550 62.08 -10.08 -23.21
C SER A 550 62.92 -8.80 -23.40
N GLN A 551 62.46 -7.67 -22.87
CA GLN A 551 63.18 -6.39 -22.95
C GLN A 551 64.52 -6.44 -22.20
N ARG A 552 64.55 -7.02 -20.99
CA ARG A 552 65.80 -7.21 -20.23
C ARG A 552 66.79 -8.08 -21.00
N MET A 553 66.34 -9.22 -21.53
CA MET A 553 67.17 -10.12 -22.34
C MET A 553 67.73 -9.43 -23.59
N LYS A 554 66.93 -8.60 -24.29
CA LYS A 554 67.41 -7.83 -25.44
C LYS A 554 68.51 -6.84 -25.04
N ALA A 555 68.33 -6.12 -23.93
CA ALA A 555 69.30 -5.14 -23.44
C ALA A 555 70.62 -5.80 -23.00
N GLU A 556 70.55 -6.93 -22.30
CA GLU A 556 71.72 -7.72 -21.88
C GLU A 556 72.47 -8.29 -23.09
N LEU A 557 71.76 -8.83 -24.08
CA LEU A 557 72.36 -9.34 -25.31
C LEU A 557 73.13 -8.25 -26.05
N ILE A 558 72.54 -7.07 -26.27
CA ILE A 558 73.22 -5.96 -26.95
C ILE A 558 74.50 -5.57 -26.19
N THR A 559 74.42 -5.48 -24.86
CA THR A 559 75.55 -5.05 -24.02
C THR A 559 76.70 -6.06 -24.06
N ASN A 560 76.42 -7.34 -23.88
CA ASN A 560 77.44 -8.41 -23.84
C ASN A 560 78.08 -8.66 -25.22
N VAL A 561 77.27 -8.67 -26.28
CA VAL A 561 77.75 -8.80 -27.66
C VAL A 561 78.66 -7.64 -28.04
N SER A 562 78.26 -6.42 -27.71
CA SER A 562 79.07 -5.23 -28.03
C SER A 562 80.47 -5.31 -27.40
N HIS A 563 80.56 -5.82 -26.17
CA HIS A 563 81.83 -6.03 -25.48
C HIS A 563 82.70 -7.10 -26.17
N ASP A 564 82.10 -8.24 -26.50
CA ASP A 564 82.82 -9.38 -27.11
C ASP A 564 83.23 -9.14 -28.57
N LEU A 565 82.53 -8.27 -29.31
CA LEU A 565 82.95 -7.83 -30.66
C LEU A 565 84.06 -6.77 -30.61
N LYS A 566 84.03 -5.86 -29.62
CA LYS A 566 85.04 -4.78 -29.49
C LYS A 566 86.45 -5.31 -29.23
N THR A 567 86.57 -6.38 -28.45
CA THR A 567 87.86 -6.99 -28.06
C THR A 567 88.70 -7.47 -29.27
N PRO A 568 88.21 -8.38 -30.15
CA PRO A 568 88.95 -8.81 -31.33
C PRO A 568 89.13 -7.68 -32.35
N LEU A 569 88.16 -6.77 -32.48
CA LEU A 569 88.28 -5.62 -33.39
C LEU A 569 89.42 -4.67 -32.97
N THR A 570 89.56 -4.42 -31.66
CA THR A 570 90.67 -3.61 -31.12
C THR A 570 92.00 -4.29 -31.39
N ALA A 571 92.10 -5.61 -31.16
CA ALA A 571 93.31 -6.37 -31.50
C ALA A 571 93.63 -6.30 -33.00
N ILE A 572 92.66 -6.48 -33.88
CA ILE A 572 92.87 -6.34 -35.34
C ILE A 572 93.42 -4.96 -35.68
N THR A 573 92.85 -3.90 -35.09
CA THR A 573 93.32 -2.53 -35.33
C THR A 573 94.76 -2.34 -34.84
N THR A 574 95.07 -2.80 -33.62
CA THR A 574 96.42 -2.69 -33.04
C THR A 574 97.46 -3.44 -33.88
N TYR A 575 97.18 -4.66 -34.33
CA TYR A 575 98.14 -5.42 -35.14
C TYR A 575 98.28 -4.87 -36.58
N ILE A 576 97.23 -4.26 -37.14
CA ILE A 576 97.33 -3.48 -38.37
C ILE A 576 98.25 -2.26 -38.17
N ASP A 577 98.18 -1.60 -37.03
CA ASP A 577 99.02 -0.45 -36.73
C ASP A 577 100.48 -0.86 -36.47
N LEU A 578 100.72 -1.96 -35.75
CA LEU A 578 102.06 -2.55 -35.59
C LEU A 578 102.67 -2.95 -36.94
N LEU A 579 101.88 -3.43 -37.91
CA LEU A 579 102.34 -3.74 -39.26
C LEU A 579 102.77 -2.51 -40.06
N LYS A 580 102.32 -1.30 -39.70
CA LYS A 580 102.66 -0.05 -40.39
C LYS A 580 103.91 0.63 -39.83
N GLU A 581 104.44 0.18 -38.69
CA GLU A 581 105.63 0.78 -38.08
C GLU A 581 106.90 0.57 -38.94
N GLU A 582 107.76 1.59 -38.99
CA GLU A 582 109.04 1.50 -39.69
C GLU A 582 110.01 0.60 -38.89
N GLY A 583 110.50 -0.49 -39.50
CA GLY A 583 111.48 -1.41 -38.88
C GLY A 583 110.96 -2.82 -38.53
N VAL A 584 109.72 -3.17 -38.88
CA VAL A 584 109.16 -4.51 -38.69
C VAL A 584 109.90 -5.56 -39.54
N THR A 585 110.42 -6.61 -38.90
CA THR A 585 111.10 -7.71 -39.61
C THR A 585 110.09 -8.62 -40.34
N GLU A 586 110.55 -9.39 -41.35
CA GLU A 586 109.67 -10.35 -42.04
C GLU A 586 109.17 -11.49 -41.14
N GLU A 587 109.86 -11.78 -40.03
CA GLU A 587 109.38 -12.71 -39.00
C GLU A 587 108.23 -12.10 -38.19
N GLN A 588 108.40 -10.86 -37.70
CA GLN A 588 107.34 -10.14 -36.98
C GLN A 588 106.11 -9.89 -37.86
N ARG A 589 106.32 -9.57 -39.14
CA ARG A 589 105.22 -9.42 -40.11
C ARG A 589 104.41 -10.71 -40.26
N ARG A 590 105.08 -11.87 -40.37
CA ARG A 590 104.39 -13.17 -40.45
C ARG A 590 103.64 -13.50 -39.15
N GLU A 591 104.22 -13.19 -38.00
CA GLU A 591 103.56 -13.36 -36.71
C GLU A 591 102.31 -12.48 -36.58
N TYR A 592 102.42 -11.18 -36.91
CA TYR A 592 101.30 -10.24 -36.85
C TYR A 592 100.18 -10.60 -37.84
N LEU A 593 100.52 -11.04 -39.06
CA LEU A 593 99.54 -11.56 -40.02
C LEU A 593 98.84 -12.81 -39.49
N GLY A 594 99.57 -13.73 -38.85
CA GLY A 594 98.98 -14.91 -38.21
C GLY A 594 98.02 -14.55 -37.07
N VAL A 595 98.36 -13.55 -36.25
CA VAL A 595 97.45 -13.05 -35.20
C VAL A 595 96.22 -12.38 -35.81
N LEU A 596 96.39 -11.56 -36.85
CA LEU A 596 95.28 -10.92 -37.55
C LEU A 596 94.30 -11.93 -38.14
N GLU A 597 94.82 -12.96 -38.82
CA GLU A 597 94.02 -14.04 -39.38
C GLU A 597 93.21 -14.74 -38.27
N LYS A 598 93.87 -15.11 -37.17
CA LYS A 598 93.22 -15.78 -36.03
C LYS A 598 92.13 -14.89 -35.40
N LYS A 599 92.38 -13.60 -35.21
CA LYS A 599 91.39 -12.66 -34.61
C LYS A 599 90.25 -12.33 -35.57
N SER A 600 90.50 -12.24 -36.88
CA SER A 600 89.48 -12.05 -37.91
C SER A 600 88.55 -13.25 -38.03
N LEU A 601 89.11 -14.47 -38.09
CA LEU A 601 88.30 -15.71 -38.06
C LEU A 601 87.48 -15.81 -36.78
N ARG A 602 88.05 -15.42 -35.62
CA ARG A 602 87.32 -15.40 -34.35
C ARG A 602 86.15 -14.41 -34.38
N LEU A 603 86.34 -13.22 -34.91
CA LEU A 603 85.28 -12.22 -35.05
C LEU A 603 84.17 -12.72 -36.00
N LYS A 604 84.54 -13.34 -37.12
CA LYS A 604 83.58 -13.96 -38.05
C LYS A 604 82.71 -15.00 -37.36
N ARG A 605 83.31 -15.93 -36.61
CA ARG A 605 82.56 -16.96 -35.86
C ARG A 605 81.64 -16.33 -34.80
N LEU A 606 82.10 -15.31 -34.07
CA LEU A 606 81.26 -14.60 -33.08
C LEU A 606 80.02 -13.97 -33.71
N ILE A 607 80.15 -13.40 -34.91
CA ILE A 607 79.03 -12.82 -35.65
C ILE A 607 78.08 -13.93 -36.15
N GLU A 608 78.61 -15.03 -36.66
CA GLU A 608 77.82 -16.19 -37.08
C GLU A 608 77.03 -16.80 -35.91
N ASP A 609 77.68 -17.07 -34.78
CA ASP A 609 77.06 -17.54 -33.53
C ASP A 609 75.94 -16.59 -33.07
N LEU A 610 76.17 -15.27 -33.10
CA LEU A 610 75.18 -14.26 -32.75
C LEU A 610 73.95 -14.32 -33.65
N PHE A 611 74.15 -14.45 -34.97
CA PHE A 611 73.04 -14.54 -35.93
C PHE A 611 72.24 -15.83 -35.73
N GLU A 612 72.89 -16.95 -35.47
CA GLU A 612 72.20 -18.22 -35.18
C GLU A 612 71.35 -18.12 -33.92
N VAL A 613 71.91 -17.56 -32.86
CA VAL A 613 71.26 -17.34 -31.56
C VAL A 613 70.07 -16.35 -31.67
N SER A 614 70.20 -15.30 -32.49
CA SER A 614 69.12 -14.35 -32.77
C SER A 614 68.00 -14.99 -33.58
N LYS A 615 68.34 -15.79 -34.60
CA LYS A 615 67.35 -16.50 -35.42
C LYS A 615 66.58 -17.50 -34.58
N ALA A 616 67.26 -18.35 -33.81
CA ALA A 616 66.64 -19.38 -32.99
C ALA A 616 65.62 -18.81 -31.98
N ASN A 617 65.88 -17.61 -31.43
CA ASN A 617 64.95 -16.95 -30.50
C ASN A 617 63.70 -16.37 -31.14
N SER A 618 63.77 -15.97 -32.40
CA SER A 618 62.64 -15.34 -33.09
C SER A 618 61.50 -16.31 -33.44
N ARG A 619 61.61 -17.61 -33.06
CA ARG A 619 60.74 -18.73 -33.51
C ARG A 619 60.60 -18.86 -35.03
N ASN A 620 61.42 -18.11 -35.79
CA ASN A 620 61.38 -18.01 -37.24
C ASN A 620 62.43 -18.90 -37.93
N VAL A 621 63.00 -19.87 -37.21
CA VAL A 621 63.92 -20.84 -37.80
C VAL A 621 63.13 -22.01 -38.38
N THR A 622 63.18 -22.15 -39.69
CA THR A 622 62.76 -23.36 -40.39
C THR A 622 63.73 -24.48 -40.04
N VAL A 623 63.24 -25.51 -39.37
CA VAL A 623 63.96 -26.75 -39.05
C VAL A 623 63.59 -27.79 -40.10
N ASN A 624 64.58 -28.41 -40.75
CA ASN A 624 64.32 -29.45 -41.75
C ASN A 624 64.46 -30.82 -41.08
N LEU A 625 63.36 -31.32 -40.49
CA LEU A 625 63.36 -32.60 -39.78
C LEU A 625 63.44 -33.76 -40.79
N VAL A 626 64.50 -34.55 -40.69
CA VAL A 626 64.74 -35.78 -41.45
C VAL A 626 65.04 -36.93 -40.50
N ASP A 627 64.95 -38.17 -40.99
CA ASP A 627 65.34 -39.35 -40.19
C ASP A 627 66.87 -39.40 -40.05
N VAL A 628 67.36 -39.12 -38.84
CA VAL A 628 68.80 -39.07 -38.52
C VAL A 628 69.17 -40.27 -37.65
N ASP A 629 70.18 -41.02 -38.08
CA ASP A 629 70.85 -42.03 -37.24
C ASP A 629 71.79 -41.33 -36.25
N ILE A 630 71.31 -41.12 -35.03
CA ILE A 630 71.99 -40.30 -34.02
C ILE A 630 73.30 -40.95 -33.55
N VAL A 631 73.39 -42.29 -33.57
CA VAL A 631 74.61 -43.03 -33.21
C VAL A 631 75.73 -42.69 -34.18
N ASN A 632 75.43 -42.74 -35.48
CA ASN A 632 76.40 -42.42 -36.52
C ASN A 632 76.74 -40.93 -36.54
N LEU A 633 75.77 -40.04 -36.34
CA LEU A 633 76.04 -38.60 -36.31
C LEU A 633 76.99 -38.22 -35.17
N ILE A 634 76.79 -38.74 -33.96
CA ILE A 634 77.69 -38.47 -32.82
C ILE A 634 79.12 -38.98 -33.12
N ARG A 635 79.23 -40.20 -33.66
CA ARG A 635 80.55 -40.77 -34.06
C ARG A 635 81.21 -39.97 -35.17
N GLN A 636 80.45 -39.49 -36.14
CA GLN A 636 80.95 -38.66 -37.23
C GLN A 636 81.53 -37.35 -36.69
N VAL A 637 80.82 -36.68 -35.77
CA VAL A 637 81.32 -35.46 -35.12
C VAL A 637 82.58 -35.77 -34.31
N TYR A 638 82.62 -36.90 -33.58
CA TYR A 638 83.81 -37.32 -32.85
C TYR A 638 85.03 -37.49 -33.76
N LEU A 639 84.91 -38.17 -34.90
CA LEU A 639 86.02 -38.41 -35.83
C LEU A 639 86.66 -37.10 -36.33
N GLU A 640 85.88 -36.03 -36.48
CA GLU A 640 86.40 -34.72 -36.89
C GLU A 640 87.16 -34.00 -35.77
N TYR A 641 86.95 -34.42 -34.51
CA TYR A 641 87.58 -33.85 -33.32
C TYR A 641 88.57 -34.81 -32.66
N GLU A 642 88.79 -36.00 -33.20
CA GLU A 642 89.64 -37.05 -32.64
C GLU A 642 91.06 -36.54 -32.41
N ASP A 643 91.72 -36.00 -33.45
CA ASP A 643 93.07 -35.42 -33.34
C ASP A 643 93.17 -34.36 -32.23
N LYS A 644 92.14 -33.52 -32.07
CA LYS A 644 92.13 -32.45 -31.05
C LYS A 644 91.89 -32.97 -29.64
N LEU A 645 91.14 -34.06 -29.52
CA LEU A 645 90.90 -34.74 -28.23
C LEU A 645 92.15 -35.50 -27.80
N GLU A 646 92.87 -36.11 -28.74
CA GLU A 646 94.18 -36.74 -28.50
C GLU A 646 95.25 -35.70 -28.14
N ASP A 647 95.33 -34.56 -28.86
CA ASP A 647 96.22 -33.43 -28.52
C ASP A 647 95.95 -32.86 -27.12
N ALA A 648 94.71 -32.96 -26.64
CA ALA A 648 94.30 -32.55 -25.29
C ALA A 648 94.49 -33.64 -24.21
N ASP A 649 95.05 -34.80 -24.58
CA ASP A 649 95.23 -35.99 -23.72
C ASP A 649 93.92 -36.48 -23.09
N LEU A 650 92.82 -36.49 -23.86
CA LEU A 650 91.49 -36.91 -23.41
C LEU A 650 91.10 -38.28 -24.00
N ILE A 651 90.69 -39.21 -23.13
CA ILE A 651 90.33 -40.57 -23.53
C ILE A 651 88.80 -40.69 -23.65
N VAL A 652 88.27 -40.74 -24.88
CA VAL A 652 86.82 -40.87 -25.11
C VAL A 652 86.36 -42.32 -24.97
N ARG A 653 85.25 -42.54 -24.25
CA ARG A 653 84.61 -43.84 -24.03
C ARG A 653 83.15 -43.77 -24.47
N PHE A 654 82.83 -44.50 -25.53
CA PHE A 654 81.45 -44.64 -26.02
C PHE A 654 80.73 -45.78 -25.31
N ARG A 655 79.50 -45.51 -24.86
CA ARG A 655 78.55 -46.52 -24.41
C ARG A 655 77.22 -46.28 -25.13
N MET A 656 77.11 -46.86 -26.31
CA MET A 656 75.95 -46.69 -27.18
C MET A 656 75.49 -48.06 -27.68
N PRO A 657 74.20 -48.26 -27.99
CA PRO A 657 73.72 -49.48 -28.61
C PRO A 657 74.42 -49.72 -29.96
N GLU A 658 74.57 -50.99 -30.35
CA GLU A 658 75.02 -51.36 -31.69
C GLU A 658 73.94 -51.10 -32.76
N GLU A 659 72.67 -51.09 -32.33
CA GLU A 659 71.52 -50.79 -33.19
C GLU A 659 71.41 -49.30 -33.52
N LYS A 660 70.86 -49.00 -34.70
CA LYS A 660 70.57 -47.62 -35.12
C LYS A 660 69.46 -47.03 -34.26
N VAL A 661 69.68 -45.81 -33.77
CA VAL A 661 68.64 -45.02 -33.10
C VAL A 661 68.26 -43.88 -34.05
N ILE A 662 67.08 -44.00 -34.66
CA ILE A 662 66.56 -43.00 -35.60
C ILE A 662 65.73 -41.96 -34.86
N LEU A 663 66.06 -40.68 -35.06
CA LEU A 663 65.32 -39.53 -34.53
C LEU A 663 64.96 -38.58 -35.67
N LYS A 664 63.76 -38.00 -35.64
CA LYS A 664 63.36 -36.93 -36.58
C LYS A 664 64.01 -35.62 -36.15
N LEU A 665 65.14 -35.29 -36.76
CA LEU A 665 65.98 -34.14 -36.42
C LEU A 665 66.49 -33.46 -37.69
N ASP A 666 66.92 -32.21 -37.56
CA ASP A 666 67.70 -31.49 -38.56
C ASP A 666 69.17 -31.90 -38.40
N SER A 667 69.71 -32.57 -39.42
CA SER A 667 71.06 -33.16 -39.38
C SER A 667 72.15 -32.11 -39.18
N GLU A 668 72.03 -30.95 -39.83
CA GLU A 668 73.02 -29.86 -39.73
C GLU A 668 72.99 -29.22 -38.35
N LYS A 669 71.79 -28.91 -37.83
CA LYS A 669 71.66 -28.32 -36.48
C LYS A 669 72.08 -29.29 -35.39
N THR A 670 71.75 -30.57 -35.57
CA THR A 670 72.14 -31.60 -34.61
C THR A 670 73.64 -31.86 -34.63
N TYR A 671 74.28 -31.82 -35.80
CA TYR A 671 75.74 -31.81 -35.90
C TYR A 671 76.34 -30.66 -35.08
N ARG A 672 75.80 -29.44 -35.21
CA ARG A 672 76.24 -28.25 -34.45
C ARG A 672 76.05 -28.39 -32.94
N ILE A 673 75.02 -29.11 -32.47
CA ILE A 673 74.87 -29.40 -31.04
C ILE A 673 76.12 -30.13 -30.54
N PHE A 674 76.44 -31.28 -31.15
CA PHE A 674 77.58 -32.08 -30.70
C PHE A 674 78.92 -31.39 -30.91
N GLU A 675 79.08 -30.64 -32.00
CA GLU A 675 80.28 -29.83 -32.24
C GLU A 675 80.53 -28.86 -31.07
N ASN A 676 79.49 -28.14 -30.63
CA ASN A 676 79.59 -27.24 -29.49
C ASN A 676 79.92 -27.97 -28.19
N LEU A 677 79.36 -29.18 -27.99
CA LEU A 677 79.64 -29.98 -26.79
C LEU A 677 81.06 -30.55 -26.77
N TYR A 678 81.54 -31.13 -27.88
CA TYR A 678 82.92 -31.63 -27.99
C TYR A 678 83.94 -30.50 -27.90
N SER A 679 83.67 -29.35 -28.53
CA SER A 679 84.52 -28.16 -28.39
C SER A 679 84.57 -27.66 -26.94
N ASN A 680 83.46 -27.75 -26.20
CA ASN A 680 83.43 -27.41 -24.78
C ASN A 680 84.28 -28.39 -23.96
N ILE A 681 84.14 -29.69 -24.20
CA ILE A 681 84.92 -30.74 -23.52
C ILE A 681 86.41 -30.52 -23.73
N ILE A 682 86.88 -30.31 -24.96
CA ILE A 682 88.31 -30.09 -25.27
C ILE A 682 88.89 -28.89 -24.51
N LYS A 683 88.09 -27.83 -24.31
CA LYS A 683 88.57 -26.59 -23.69
C LYS A 683 88.64 -26.65 -22.17
N TYR A 684 87.74 -27.41 -21.54
CA TYR A 684 87.52 -27.32 -20.09
C TYR A 684 87.75 -28.64 -19.35
N ALA A 685 87.86 -29.77 -20.04
CA ALA A 685 88.15 -31.04 -19.40
C ALA A 685 89.57 -31.07 -18.83
N MET A 686 89.74 -31.79 -17.72
CA MET A 686 91.04 -32.05 -17.11
C MET A 686 91.87 -32.96 -18.04
N THR A 687 93.09 -32.53 -18.38
CA THR A 687 94.06 -33.29 -19.17
C THR A 687 94.34 -34.66 -18.55
N GLY A 688 94.47 -35.71 -19.37
CA GLY A 688 94.71 -37.09 -18.93
C GLY A 688 93.45 -37.82 -18.43
N THR A 689 92.26 -37.22 -18.54
CA THR A 689 91.01 -37.81 -18.03
C THR A 689 90.12 -38.43 -19.12
N ARG A 690 89.05 -39.11 -18.69
CA ARG A 690 88.12 -39.79 -19.57
C ARG A 690 86.88 -38.93 -19.83
N VAL A 691 86.45 -38.92 -21.09
CA VAL A 691 85.17 -38.36 -21.52
C VAL A 691 84.24 -39.52 -21.83
N TYR A 692 83.06 -39.56 -21.22
CA TYR A 692 82.08 -40.60 -21.51
C TYR A 692 80.96 -40.03 -22.36
N VAL A 693 80.62 -40.76 -23.43
CA VAL A 693 79.51 -40.44 -24.31
C VAL A 693 78.56 -41.64 -24.30
N ASP A 694 77.48 -41.49 -23.57
CA ASP A 694 76.47 -42.52 -23.33
C ASP A 694 75.22 -42.22 -24.19
N LEU A 695 74.63 -43.24 -24.83
CA LEU A 695 73.31 -43.15 -25.45
C LEU A 695 72.47 -44.34 -25.00
N GLU A 696 71.30 -44.08 -24.42
CA GLU A 696 70.35 -45.10 -23.99
C GLU A 696 68.95 -44.76 -24.51
N LYS A 697 68.23 -45.77 -25.00
CA LYS A 697 66.79 -45.65 -25.32
C LYS A 697 66.01 -46.14 -24.10
N LYS A 698 65.29 -45.24 -23.43
CA LYS A 698 64.52 -45.54 -22.22
C LYS A 698 63.13 -44.92 -22.31
N ASP A 699 62.09 -45.72 -22.07
CA ASP A 699 60.68 -45.25 -21.98
C ASP A 699 60.20 -44.42 -23.19
N GLY A 700 60.67 -44.76 -24.40
CA GLY A 700 60.32 -44.01 -25.63
C GLY A 700 61.11 -42.70 -25.81
N LEU A 701 62.16 -42.46 -25.02
CA LEU A 701 63.09 -41.34 -25.16
C LEU A 701 64.49 -41.85 -25.54
N ALA A 702 65.18 -41.15 -26.42
CA ALA A 702 66.62 -41.26 -26.60
C ALA A 702 67.30 -40.29 -25.63
N VAL A 703 68.08 -40.83 -24.69
CA VAL A 703 68.82 -40.06 -23.68
C VAL A 703 70.30 -40.14 -24.01
N ILE A 704 70.90 -38.99 -24.33
CA ILE A 704 72.31 -38.85 -24.68
C ILE A 704 73.02 -38.10 -23.55
N GLY A 705 74.02 -38.72 -22.96
CA GLY A 705 74.83 -38.15 -21.89
C GLY A 705 76.26 -37.91 -22.34
N LEU A 706 76.77 -36.70 -22.16
CA LEU A 706 78.20 -36.39 -22.28
C LEU A 706 78.71 -35.95 -20.92
N ARG A 707 79.75 -36.62 -20.39
CA ARG A 707 80.34 -36.27 -19.09
C ARG A 707 81.86 -36.25 -19.14
N ASN A 708 82.45 -35.27 -18.47
CA ASN A 708 83.89 -35.12 -18.29
C ASN A 708 84.18 -34.56 -16.89
N MET A 709 85.41 -34.74 -16.43
CA MET A 709 85.93 -34.00 -15.27
C MET A 709 86.47 -32.65 -15.76
N SER A 710 86.05 -31.57 -15.12
CA SER A 710 86.53 -30.20 -15.38
C SER A 710 87.94 -30.03 -14.82
N ALA A 711 88.78 -29.22 -15.48
CA ALA A 711 90.11 -28.86 -14.98
C ALA A 711 90.06 -27.92 -13.76
N ALA A 712 88.94 -27.23 -13.57
CA ALA A 712 88.70 -26.35 -12.43
C ALA A 712 87.36 -26.67 -11.75
N GLU A 713 87.30 -26.46 -10.44
CA GLU A 713 86.09 -26.67 -9.64
C GLU A 713 84.97 -25.73 -10.09
N LEU A 714 83.77 -26.30 -10.28
CA LEU A 714 82.61 -25.59 -10.81
C LEU A 714 81.69 -25.14 -9.66
N HIS A 715 81.81 -23.87 -9.26
CA HIS A 715 80.93 -23.24 -8.25
C HIS A 715 79.70 -22.54 -8.85
N VAL A 716 79.38 -22.80 -10.11
CA VAL A 716 78.33 -22.09 -10.86
C VAL A 716 77.03 -22.88 -10.83
N ILE A 717 75.91 -22.17 -10.75
CA ILE A 717 74.58 -22.76 -10.83
C ILE A 717 74.39 -23.38 -12.23
N PRO A 718 74.06 -24.69 -12.36
CA PRO A 718 73.96 -25.39 -13.65
C PRO A 718 73.04 -24.71 -14.66
N GLU A 719 71.96 -24.08 -14.19
CA GLU A 719 71.00 -23.35 -15.02
C GLU A 719 71.64 -22.14 -15.71
N GLU A 720 72.53 -21.43 -15.01
CA GLU A 720 73.25 -20.25 -15.51
C GLU A 720 74.26 -20.61 -16.61
N LEU A 721 74.87 -21.80 -16.56
CA LEU A 721 75.83 -22.25 -17.59
C LEU A 721 75.21 -22.43 -18.98
N THR A 722 73.89 -22.56 -19.05
CA THR A 722 73.15 -22.62 -20.33
C THR A 722 72.62 -21.26 -20.78
N GLU A 723 72.76 -20.23 -19.94
CA GLU A 723 72.43 -18.87 -20.32
C GLU A 723 73.47 -18.29 -21.28
N ARG A 724 73.04 -17.34 -22.09
CA ARG A 724 73.87 -16.76 -23.15
C ARG A 724 74.91 -15.86 -22.54
N PHE A 725 76.15 -15.95 -23.02
CA PHE A 725 77.26 -15.12 -22.57
C PHE A 725 77.69 -15.36 -21.12
N VAL A 726 77.13 -16.38 -20.45
CA VAL A 726 77.60 -16.80 -19.13
C VAL A 726 78.88 -17.61 -19.29
N ARG A 727 79.92 -17.19 -18.56
CA ARG A 727 81.19 -17.88 -18.43
C ARG A 727 81.39 -18.17 -16.95
N GLY A 728 81.82 -19.37 -16.59
CA GLY A 728 82.13 -19.67 -15.17
C GLY A 728 83.23 -18.76 -14.65
N ASP A 729 83.17 -18.37 -13.37
CA ASP A 729 84.04 -17.31 -12.80
C ASP A 729 85.55 -17.56 -13.00
N SER A 730 85.97 -18.82 -13.09
CA SER A 730 87.35 -19.26 -13.34
C SER A 730 87.78 -19.23 -14.83
N SER A 731 86.85 -19.00 -15.77
CA SER A 731 87.08 -19.09 -17.23
C SER A 731 87.17 -17.73 -17.95
N ARG A 732 87.29 -16.61 -17.22
CA ARG A 732 87.34 -15.26 -17.82
C ARG A 732 88.54 -15.01 -18.75
N ASN A 733 89.62 -15.79 -18.64
CA ASN A 733 90.85 -15.64 -19.44
C ASN A 733 90.98 -16.61 -20.63
N THR A 734 90.01 -17.51 -20.89
CA THR A 734 90.08 -18.47 -22.00
C THR A 734 89.29 -18.01 -23.24
N GLU A 735 89.70 -18.47 -24.43
CA GLU A 735 89.04 -18.10 -25.70
C GLU A 735 87.68 -18.83 -25.88
N GLY A 736 86.57 -18.12 -25.69
CA GLY A 736 85.21 -18.62 -25.97
C GLY A 736 84.15 -17.52 -26.04
N SER A 737 83.07 -17.74 -26.80
CA SER A 737 81.96 -16.78 -27.00
C SER A 737 80.92 -16.81 -25.88
N GLY A 738 80.91 -17.83 -25.02
CA GLY A 738 79.83 -18.06 -24.06
C GLY A 738 78.49 -18.40 -24.71
N LEU A 739 78.47 -18.69 -26.02
CA LEU A 739 77.26 -18.99 -26.77
C LEU A 739 77.06 -20.49 -27.06
N GLY A 740 78.12 -21.30 -27.02
CA GLY A 740 78.07 -22.70 -27.47
C GLY A 740 77.04 -23.58 -26.74
N LEU A 741 76.97 -23.52 -25.40
CA LEU A 741 75.98 -24.27 -24.63
C LEU A 741 74.56 -23.74 -24.84
N ALA A 742 74.40 -22.42 -25.03
CA ALA A 742 73.12 -21.81 -25.33
C ALA A 742 72.62 -22.16 -26.75
N ILE A 743 73.53 -22.28 -27.73
CA ILE A 743 73.23 -22.76 -29.09
C ILE A 743 72.80 -24.22 -29.04
N ALA A 744 73.56 -25.08 -28.34
CA ALA A 744 73.22 -26.49 -28.15
C ALA A 744 71.82 -26.63 -27.54
N LYS A 745 71.54 -25.91 -26.45
CA LYS A 745 70.21 -25.90 -25.80
C LYS A 745 69.12 -25.42 -26.74
N SER A 746 69.33 -24.30 -27.44
CA SER A 746 68.33 -23.74 -28.34
C SER A 746 68.02 -24.67 -29.53
N PHE A 747 69.02 -25.35 -30.09
CA PHE A 747 68.83 -26.32 -31.16
C PHE A 747 68.20 -27.62 -30.67
N THR A 748 68.49 -28.06 -29.44
CA THR A 748 67.77 -29.18 -28.83
C THR A 748 66.29 -28.85 -28.63
N GLU A 749 65.98 -27.69 -28.05
CA GLU A 749 64.62 -27.25 -27.73
C GLU A 749 63.76 -26.98 -28.98
N ILE A 750 64.32 -26.33 -30.02
CA ILE A 750 63.57 -26.08 -31.26
C ILE A 750 63.23 -27.37 -32.02
N GLN A 751 64.01 -28.43 -31.81
CA GLN A 751 63.77 -29.76 -32.36
C GLN A 751 62.89 -30.62 -31.43
N GLY A 752 62.24 -30.02 -30.43
CA GLY A 752 61.33 -30.71 -29.51
C GLY A 752 62.02 -31.58 -28.45
N GLY A 753 63.34 -31.45 -28.29
CA GLY A 753 64.11 -32.12 -27.23
C GLY A 753 64.26 -31.26 -25.98
N LYS A 754 64.89 -31.82 -24.95
CA LYS A 754 65.27 -31.14 -23.71
C LYS A 754 66.76 -31.32 -23.43
N MET A 755 67.44 -30.24 -23.03
CA MET A 755 68.83 -30.27 -22.57
C MET A 755 68.90 -29.91 -21.09
N GLU A 756 69.62 -30.71 -20.31
CA GLU A 756 69.88 -30.48 -18.89
C GLU A 756 71.40 -30.50 -18.63
N VAL A 757 71.85 -29.62 -17.75
CA VAL A 757 73.24 -29.57 -17.27
C VAL A 757 73.23 -29.97 -15.81
N VAL A 758 74.13 -30.89 -15.44
CA VAL A 758 74.35 -31.35 -14.08
C VAL A 758 75.81 -31.13 -13.73
N VAL A 759 76.04 -30.46 -12.61
CA VAL A 759 77.37 -30.20 -12.07
C VAL A 759 77.43 -30.80 -10.66
N ASP A 760 78.47 -31.58 -10.39
CA ASP A 760 78.74 -32.16 -9.07
C ASP A 760 80.25 -32.10 -8.77
N GLY A 761 80.68 -31.06 -8.05
CA GLY A 761 82.09 -30.72 -7.87
C GLY A 761 82.78 -30.48 -9.23
N ASP A 762 83.73 -31.34 -9.58
CA ASP A 762 84.46 -31.28 -10.85
C ASP A 762 83.75 -32.04 -11.98
N LEU A 763 82.68 -32.78 -11.70
CA LEU A 763 81.95 -33.52 -12.72
C LEU A 763 81.02 -32.59 -13.49
N PHE A 764 81.26 -32.46 -14.79
CA PHE A 764 80.35 -31.79 -15.72
C PHE A 764 79.61 -32.82 -16.56
N LYS A 765 78.27 -32.77 -16.57
CA LYS A 765 77.43 -33.69 -17.33
C LYS A 765 76.32 -32.94 -18.07
N ILE A 766 76.21 -33.19 -19.38
CA ILE A 766 75.11 -32.73 -20.22
C ILE A 766 74.23 -33.92 -20.57
N ILE A 767 72.91 -33.74 -20.45
CA ILE A 767 71.89 -34.72 -20.79
C ILE A 767 70.97 -34.13 -21.86
N LEU A 768 70.93 -34.76 -23.02
CA LEU A 768 70.01 -34.42 -24.12
C LEU A 768 68.95 -35.50 -24.24
N MET A 769 67.69 -35.10 -24.38
CA MET A 769 66.55 -36.00 -24.43
C MET A 769 65.67 -35.66 -25.62
N TRP A 770 65.40 -36.64 -26.48
CA TRP A 770 64.40 -36.53 -27.55
C TRP A 770 63.42 -37.69 -27.48
N LYS A 771 62.19 -37.45 -27.93
CA LYS A 771 61.21 -38.52 -28.08
C LYS A 771 61.56 -39.38 -29.29
N CYS A 772 61.70 -40.68 -29.07
CA CYS A 772 61.71 -41.65 -30.15
C CYS A 772 60.27 -41.86 -30.61
N GLU A 773 60.01 -41.75 -31.90
CA GLU A 773 58.78 -42.26 -32.49
C GLU A 773 58.77 -43.79 -32.53
#